data_AF-A0A7U9XCZ0-F1
#
_entry.id   AF-A0A7U9XCZ0-F1
#
_cell.length_a   1.000
_cell.length_b   1.000
_cell.length_c   1.000
_cell.angle_alpha   90.00
_cell.angle_beta   90.00
_cell.angle_gamma   90.00
#
_symmetry.space_group_name_H-M   'P 1'
#
loop_
_entity.id
_entity.type
_entity.pdbx_description
1 polymer ?
#
loop_
_entity_poly.entity_id
_entity_poly.type
_entity_poly.pdbx_seq_one_letter_code
_entity_poly.pdbx_strand_id
1 'polypeptide(L)'
;MSNWKKKNRFKKIVVSMVTAALMAPMLLGQSVKAEGLNEELDKTNIEQNIENKNGTPETNNTDNGNGAAETNNTENSDIAGGTPNEAGVPENTPGAEADIIEPQGEADNTEGASGRAAEPALGLEYMYICSPYIETPDTQNVVFSFAEGSQINSARLSYTNTDTGVSEEADAAKIEGNLALFSIEFKDETQKGVYTLDRIDVGMQEEIQQITLADQGIEGKFGVEKKCVTKPDEVIKEVEDNSEAEASVEVNVTALDENGEAEEAEIINEVIEETLEGNGAEASLAEEQEVIQKLERKSGKAGKPIVIVLDPGHDNTHLGAAANGYNEEKITLKIAKYCKEALSSYGVQVYLTRNGGECPSANGPVSGHTESQNAVCLKNRAEYAKNVGADIFVSFHLNSFTKPSANGAEVYYASSASNLPAQNQSEEMAKKIAAELGKLGLTLRNNQYGTNTSDFSVLRNSIAYNIPAVLIEHCFISNPTEADKYLGSDEKLKKLGYADAKGIIEHLSLVKGQWKEDAIGFRFELEDGTYPKDCWYFINGAWYHFDSKGYRQTGLLEIDGNKYYLDSEGRRVSDWQNIDNQWYFFDADGKMVTGWLKRGNNWYFLNTADSPDRPKGVMLTGWLTDGNYKYYLNPEKNQYGAEGIMRTGWLQEGNQWHFLNTEGNTYGPKGSMRTGWLQRGSNRYYLNSDGIMIVGWLDLAGKKYYFNKDGHMVTGEQVIDGKKYTFSSDGILISGSDGKVTGWQKKGTDWYFYNEDGSMATGWLKDGNNRYYLNPEKNQYGSKGAMRTGWLKDGDAWYFLNTAGDSYGPKGSVVTGWLQRGSNRYYLESDGKMVVGWKELADKKYYFDKEGHMVTGEQVIDGKKYTFSSDGTLVSDSDGKLTGWQKEGTDWYFYNEDGSMATGWLYRGSNTYYLNKTDNSNGAKGKMLTGWLKEGGKWYYFNTEKNSYGAEGVMRTGWLQRGSNWYFLNTERNSYGDKGIMRTGWLERGKNRYYLNPAQNEYGAEGIMAMGWREIDGTMYYFNTRGRGTDGLLVNTGLTAIMGKSTVKVEQMIKLFGDSGRTYPSDALKKGGAASIKDFCQIVIEEAEIEGVKAEVVFAQAMMETGYLQFGGDVLVSQFNFAGLGATGNGVRGEAFKDVRTGIRAQVQHLKAYASSEPLKQQCVDNRFLYVKRNVAPYVEWLGQKENPQIGYGWATGMSYGFNLKNLYIVPMYSL
;
A
#
# COMPACT_ATOMS: atom_id res chain seq x y z
N MET A 1 23.78 57.83 -51.56
CA MET A 1 22.47 58.10 -50.92
C MET A 1 21.52 56.94 -51.22
N SER A 2 20.46 56.76 -50.40
CA SER A 2 19.17 56.06 -50.69
C SER A 2 19.14 54.68 -51.40
N ASN A 3 18.41 53.64 -51.01
CA ASN A 3 17.71 53.19 -49.78
C ASN A 3 17.32 51.69 -50.04
N TRP A 4 17.22 50.71 -49.13
CA TRP A 4 17.81 50.35 -47.81
C TRP A 4 17.10 49.01 -47.42
N LYS A 5 17.63 47.84 -47.00
CA LYS A 5 18.92 47.09 -46.94
C LYS A 5 18.53 45.59 -46.73
N LYS A 6 19.33 44.52 -46.99
CA LYS A 6 20.34 44.21 -48.02
C LYS A 6 20.76 42.71 -47.90
N LYS A 7 20.63 41.90 -48.97
CA LYS A 7 21.45 40.72 -49.41
C LYS A 7 21.74 39.52 -48.44
N ASN A 8 21.51 38.23 -48.81
CA ASN A 8 22.24 37.31 -49.76
C ASN A 8 23.64 36.84 -49.26
N ARG A 9 24.19 35.61 -49.46
CA ARG A 9 23.76 34.30 -50.11
C ARG A 9 24.91 33.23 -49.97
N PHE A 10 24.70 31.99 -50.46
CA PHE A 10 25.69 30.97 -50.94
C PHE A 10 26.28 29.84 -50.03
N LYS A 11 26.99 28.88 -50.66
CA LYS A 11 27.41 27.51 -50.22
C LYS A 11 28.94 27.26 -50.33
N LYS A 12 29.47 26.23 -49.63
CA LYS A 12 30.52 25.21 -50.00
C LYS A 12 31.66 24.98 -48.97
N ILE A 13 32.30 23.78 -49.05
CA ILE A 13 33.62 23.35 -48.48
C ILE A 13 33.62 23.13 -46.95
N VAL A 14 34.50 22.33 -46.32
CA VAL A 14 35.00 20.93 -46.45
C VAL A 14 36.11 20.72 -45.38
N VAL A 15 36.14 19.53 -44.76
CA VAL A 15 37.17 18.83 -43.94
C VAL A 15 38.48 19.54 -43.48
N SER A 16 38.78 19.31 -42.19
CA SER A 16 40.01 19.42 -41.37
C SER A 16 41.42 19.55 -41.99
N MET A 17 42.28 20.41 -41.38
CA MET A 17 43.77 20.39 -41.44
C MET A 17 44.42 21.07 -40.19
N VAL A 18 45.74 20.96 -39.95
CA VAL A 18 46.38 19.89 -39.13
C VAL A 18 47.88 20.20 -38.79
N THR A 19 48.30 19.97 -37.52
CA THR A 19 49.71 19.81 -36.98
C THR A 19 50.76 20.95 -36.98
N ALA A 20 51.84 20.69 -36.21
CA ALA A 20 53.26 21.11 -36.33
C ALA A 20 53.79 22.13 -35.28
N ALA A 21 55.06 22.11 -34.80
CA ALA A 21 56.23 21.28 -35.14
C ALA A 21 57.20 21.06 -33.94
N LEU A 22 58.22 20.21 -34.11
CA LEU A 22 59.39 20.06 -33.21
C LEU A 22 60.55 21.00 -33.61
N MET A 23 61.29 21.55 -32.63
CA MET A 23 62.76 21.45 -32.47
C MET A 23 63.29 22.42 -31.38
N ALA A 24 64.42 22.07 -30.75
CA ALA A 24 65.16 22.91 -29.79
C ALA A 24 66.29 23.70 -30.50
N PRO A 25 66.98 24.66 -29.84
CA PRO A 25 68.16 24.28 -29.04
C PRO A 25 68.49 25.18 -27.81
N MET A 26 69.51 24.76 -27.03
CA MET A 26 70.36 25.59 -26.12
C MET A 26 69.70 26.26 -24.89
N LEU A 27 70.42 26.62 -23.81
CA LEU A 27 71.52 25.98 -23.04
C LEU A 27 71.83 26.90 -21.83
N LEU A 28 72.02 26.34 -20.62
CA LEU A 28 72.54 26.99 -19.38
C LEU A 28 71.74 28.18 -18.77
N GLY A 29 71.86 28.35 -17.44
CA GLY A 29 71.35 29.55 -16.75
C GLY A 29 70.90 29.35 -15.29
N GLN A 30 71.82 29.05 -14.37
CA GLN A 30 71.58 29.25 -12.93
C GLN A 30 71.85 30.71 -12.52
N SER A 31 71.55 31.03 -11.25
CA SER A 31 72.04 32.18 -10.45
C SER A 31 71.29 33.53 -10.62
N VAL A 32 71.22 34.45 -9.65
CA VAL A 32 71.13 34.49 -8.15
C VAL A 32 71.35 35.96 -7.71
N LYS A 33 70.95 36.35 -6.49
CA LYS A 33 71.20 37.67 -5.83
C LYS A 33 70.45 38.88 -6.45
N ALA A 34 70.27 40.02 -5.77
CA ALA A 34 70.52 40.44 -4.37
C ALA A 34 69.50 41.56 -4.00
N GLU A 35 68.82 41.54 -2.85
CA GLU A 35 69.18 42.10 -1.52
C GLU A 35 68.80 43.59 -1.31
N GLY A 36 68.48 43.94 -0.06
CA GLY A 36 68.10 45.29 0.42
C GLY A 36 66.58 45.43 0.68
N LEU A 37 66.09 45.84 1.85
CA LEU A 37 66.73 46.35 3.09
C LEU A 37 65.92 45.96 4.36
N ASN A 38 66.57 46.08 5.52
CA ASN A 38 66.15 46.25 6.94
C ASN A 38 64.65 46.39 7.33
N GLU A 39 64.21 46.16 8.58
CA GLU A 39 64.87 46.08 9.92
C GLU A 39 64.09 45.04 10.79
N GLU A 40 64.73 44.08 11.49
CA GLU A 40 65.10 44.07 12.94
C GLU A 40 63.94 43.99 13.97
N LEU A 41 63.99 43.33 15.15
CA LEU A 41 64.81 42.30 15.85
C LEU A 41 63.95 41.82 17.08
N ASP A 42 64.20 40.80 17.91
CA ASP A 42 65.41 40.04 18.31
C ASP A 42 65.05 38.70 19.04
N LYS A 43 65.93 37.68 19.00
CA LYS A 43 66.14 36.50 19.95
C LYS A 43 64.93 35.62 20.40
N THR A 44 65.02 34.31 20.67
CA THR A 44 66.08 33.25 20.84
C THR A 44 65.35 31.87 20.91
N ASN A 45 65.89 30.63 20.96
CA ASN A 45 67.08 29.86 20.53
C ASN A 45 66.81 28.37 20.99
N ILE A 46 67.54 27.26 20.70
CA ILE A 46 68.84 27.00 20.02
C ILE A 46 68.89 25.60 19.32
N GLU A 47 70.04 25.32 18.73
CA GLU A 47 70.69 24.14 18.10
C GLU A 47 70.89 22.89 19.02
N GLN A 48 71.47 21.71 18.65
CA GLN A 48 71.73 20.94 17.40
C GLN A 48 72.23 19.49 17.74
N ASN A 49 72.01 18.54 16.82
CA ASN A 49 72.89 17.42 16.40
C ASN A 49 73.32 16.21 17.31
N ILE A 50 73.74 15.15 16.59
CA ILE A 50 74.53 13.93 16.97
C ILE A 50 73.75 12.65 17.36
N GLU A 51 74.41 11.50 17.10
CA GLU A 51 73.87 10.18 16.80
C GLU A 51 73.91 9.13 17.96
N ASN A 52 73.26 7.98 17.70
CA ASN A 52 73.72 6.60 17.95
C ASN A 52 73.67 5.93 19.35
N LYS A 53 73.03 4.74 19.33
CA LYS A 53 73.31 3.47 20.06
C LYS A 53 72.91 3.26 21.54
N ASN A 54 72.18 2.14 21.71
CA ASN A 54 72.30 1.07 22.72
C ASN A 54 72.39 1.39 24.23
N GLY A 55 71.54 0.74 25.03
CA GLY A 55 71.92 0.25 26.37
C GLY A 55 70.81 0.20 27.43
N THR A 56 70.38 -1.01 27.81
CA THR A 56 70.02 -1.35 29.20
C THR A 56 71.34 -1.51 30.01
N PRO A 57 71.37 -1.26 31.35
CA PRO A 57 70.68 -2.01 32.42
C PRO A 57 69.77 -1.11 33.29
N GLU A 58 68.81 -1.55 34.11
CA GLU A 58 68.74 -2.67 35.07
C GLU A 58 69.51 -2.45 36.40
N THR A 59 68.80 -2.24 37.51
CA THR A 59 68.89 -3.01 38.79
C THR A 59 68.37 -2.24 40.02
N ASN A 60 67.54 -2.94 40.82
CA ASN A 60 67.50 -2.97 42.30
C ASN A 60 67.23 -1.69 43.15
N ASN A 61 66.85 -1.78 44.44
CA ASN A 61 65.98 -2.69 45.21
C ASN A 61 65.84 -2.10 46.65
N THR A 62 65.02 -2.69 47.53
CA THR A 62 64.98 -2.54 49.01
C THR A 62 64.55 -1.20 49.65
N ASP A 63 63.98 -1.15 50.86
CA ASP A 63 63.07 -2.08 51.56
C ASP A 63 62.36 -1.38 52.77
N ASN A 64 61.26 -1.98 53.26
CA ASN A 64 60.60 -1.94 54.60
C ASN A 64 60.87 -0.83 55.66
N GLY A 65 59.82 -0.44 56.42
CA GLY A 65 60.02 -0.13 57.87
C GLY A 65 59.01 0.66 58.74
N ASN A 66 57.87 0.06 59.15
CA ASN A 66 57.20 0.13 60.49
C ASN A 66 56.78 1.44 61.25
N GLY A 67 55.65 1.32 62.00
CA GLY A 67 55.24 2.16 63.16
C GLY A 67 53.91 2.94 62.95
N ALA A 68 52.72 2.70 63.56
CA ALA A 68 52.26 2.25 64.90
C ALA A 68 52.18 3.41 65.95
N ALA A 69 51.15 3.58 66.83
CA ALA A 69 49.92 2.83 67.18
C ALA A 69 48.86 3.68 67.99
N GLU A 70 47.80 3.03 68.54
CA GLU A 70 46.93 3.43 69.71
C GLU A 70 45.82 4.53 69.54
N THR A 71 44.65 4.63 70.24
CA THR A 71 43.84 3.77 71.19
C THR A 71 42.41 4.35 71.49
N ASN A 72 41.39 3.50 71.80
CA ASN A 72 40.27 3.66 72.81
C ASN A 72 39.17 4.78 72.64
N ASN A 73 37.97 4.85 73.31
CA ASN A 73 37.21 3.99 74.26
C ASN A 73 35.65 4.28 74.37
N THR A 74 34.86 3.25 74.73
CA THR A 74 33.61 3.10 75.59
C THR A 74 32.48 4.16 75.85
N GLU A 75 31.22 3.65 75.89
CA GLU A 75 30.12 3.78 76.92
C GLU A 75 28.74 4.54 76.72
N ASN A 76 27.69 3.94 77.33
CA ASN A 76 26.19 4.10 77.35
C ASN A 76 25.57 5.51 77.64
N SER A 77 24.27 5.86 77.42
CA SER A 77 23.03 5.29 78.04
C SER A 77 21.63 5.87 77.62
N ASP A 78 20.63 5.01 77.38
CA ASP A 78 19.19 4.93 77.82
C ASP A 78 18.12 6.08 77.96
N ILE A 79 16.85 5.69 77.65
CA ILE A 79 15.49 6.05 78.21
C ILE A 79 14.60 7.23 77.67
N ALA A 80 13.37 6.85 77.21
CA ALA A 80 12.01 7.50 77.17
C ALA A 80 11.78 9.00 76.79
N GLY A 81 10.59 9.48 76.35
CA GLY A 81 9.30 8.86 75.96
C GLY A 81 8.06 9.78 76.22
N GLY A 82 7.01 9.76 75.37
CA GLY A 82 5.69 10.38 75.67
C GLY A 82 4.95 11.14 74.54
N THR A 83 3.61 11.05 74.51
CA THR A 83 2.63 11.79 73.65
C THR A 83 1.77 12.76 74.50
N PRO A 84 1.07 13.78 73.94
CA PRO A 84 -0.39 13.62 73.65
C PRO A 84 -1.06 14.58 72.61
N ASN A 85 -2.26 14.17 72.14
CA ASN A 85 -3.49 14.96 71.81
C ASN A 85 -3.52 16.11 70.74
N GLU A 86 -4.68 16.54 70.18
CA GLU A 86 -6.02 15.94 69.86
C GLU A 86 -6.94 16.98 69.16
N ALA A 87 -7.86 16.55 68.26
CA ALA A 87 -9.05 17.26 67.69
C ALA A 87 -8.90 18.64 66.96
N GLY A 88 -9.81 19.07 66.07
CA GLY A 88 -10.86 18.35 65.32
C GLY A 88 -12.16 19.14 65.01
N VAL A 89 -12.63 19.11 63.74
CA VAL A 89 -14.06 19.27 63.31
C VAL A 89 -14.63 20.72 63.48
N PRO A 90 -15.80 21.16 62.92
CA PRO A 90 -16.78 20.62 61.92
C PRO A 90 -16.60 21.21 60.49
N GLU A 91 -17.49 21.17 59.47
CA GLU A 91 -18.88 20.69 59.15
C GLU A 91 -19.01 20.63 57.58
N ASN A 92 -20.04 20.16 56.84
CA ASN A 92 -21.30 19.39 57.04
C ASN A 92 -21.74 18.76 55.67
N THR A 93 -22.59 17.72 55.66
CA THR A 93 -23.20 17.10 54.44
C THR A 93 -24.56 16.45 54.76
N PRO A 94 -25.50 16.33 53.80
CA PRO A 94 -26.13 15.01 53.53
C PRO A 94 -26.42 14.79 52.02
N GLY A 95 -26.68 13.58 51.49
CA GLY A 95 -26.84 12.22 52.04
C GLY A 95 -27.52 11.30 50.97
N ALA A 96 -27.82 10.01 51.16
CA ALA A 96 -27.48 9.01 52.19
C ALA A 96 -27.93 7.58 51.74
N GLU A 97 -27.30 6.53 52.29
CA GLU A 97 -27.88 5.18 52.58
C GLU A 97 -28.30 4.22 51.44
N ALA A 98 -28.36 2.88 51.60
CA ALA A 98 -28.27 1.93 52.75
C ALA A 98 -27.90 0.50 52.22
N ASP A 99 -27.65 -0.60 52.97
CA ASP A 99 -27.27 -0.96 54.37
C ASP A 99 -27.14 -2.53 54.49
N ILE A 100 -26.88 -3.09 55.69
CA ILE A 100 -27.14 -4.49 56.18
C ILE A 100 -25.95 -5.50 56.18
N ILE A 101 -25.98 -6.45 57.16
CA ILE A 101 -24.83 -7.11 57.87
C ILE A 101 -25.03 -8.65 58.04
N GLU A 102 -23.96 -9.41 58.36
CA GLU A 102 -23.84 -10.86 58.68
C GLU A 102 -24.54 -11.34 60.00
N PRO A 103 -24.54 -12.66 60.40
CA PRO A 103 -23.39 -13.29 61.15
C PRO A 103 -23.16 -14.85 61.18
N GLN A 104 -21.88 -15.27 61.25
CA GLN A 104 -21.16 -16.37 62.01
C GLN A 104 -21.66 -17.84 62.26
N GLY A 105 -20.70 -18.80 62.38
CA GLY A 105 -20.86 -20.12 63.07
C GLY A 105 -19.71 -21.21 63.02
N GLU A 106 -18.81 -21.23 64.03
CA GLU A 106 -18.00 -22.32 64.71
C GLU A 106 -17.26 -23.56 64.05
N ALA A 107 -16.02 -23.82 64.56
CA ALA A 107 -15.40 -25.10 65.06
C ALA A 107 -14.49 -26.11 64.23
N ASP A 108 -13.15 -25.89 64.30
CA ASP A 108 -12.07 -26.74 64.94
C ASP A 108 -11.42 -28.06 64.37
N ASN A 109 -10.11 -28.24 64.69
CA ASN A 109 -9.18 -29.42 64.75
C ASN A 109 -8.27 -29.94 63.58
N THR A 110 -6.95 -29.74 63.79
CA THR A 110 -5.75 -30.63 63.63
C THR A 110 -5.16 -31.13 62.29
N GLU A 111 -3.84 -30.86 62.14
CA GLU A 111 -2.71 -31.59 61.52
C GLU A 111 -2.78 -32.21 60.10
N GLY A 112 -1.85 -31.79 59.23
CA GLY A 112 -1.48 -32.47 57.98
C GLY A 112 -0.66 -31.57 57.04
N ALA A 113 0.54 -31.99 56.61
CA ALA A 113 1.46 -31.13 55.85
C ALA A 113 1.28 -31.24 54.32
N SER A 114 1.07 -30.11 53.63
CA SER A 114 1.64 -29.77 52.31
C SER A 114 1.10 -28.42 51.81
N GLY A 115 1.92 -27.37 51.82
CA GLY A 115 1.61 -26.07 51.22
C GLY A 115 2.46 -25.82 49.99
N ARG A 116 2.11 -26.45 48.85
CA ARG A 116 2.74 -26.16 47.54
C ARG A 116 2.40 -24.71 47.16
N ALA A 117 3.41 -23.94 46.76
CA ALA A 117 3.17 -22.60 46.22
C ALA A 117 2.39 -22.70 44.90
N ALA A 118 1.50 -21.74 44.63
CA ALA A 118 0.78 -21.71 43.37
C ALA A 118 1.78 -21.49 42.21
N GLU A 119 1.80 -22.44 41.27
CA GLU A 119 2.60 -22.34 40.05
C GLU A 119 1.91 -21.42 39.03
N PRO A 120 2.65 -20.84 38.07
CA PRO A 120 2.07 -19.92 37.09
C PRO A 120 1.03 -20.62 36.21
N ALA A 121 -0.11 -19.97 36.00
CA ALA A 121 -1.15 -20.47 35.11
C ALA A 121 -0.67 -20.51 33.65
N LEU A 122 -1.06 -21.55 32.92
CA LEU A 122 -0.72 -21.72 31.51
C LEU A 122 -1.32 -20.58 30.68
N GLY A 123 -0.46 -19.72 30.13
CA GLY A 123 -0.88 -18.65 29.24
C GLY A 123 -1.24 -19.21 27.87
N LEU A 124 -2.47 -19.03 27.42
CA LEU A 124 -2.84 -19.16 26.00
C LEU A 124 -2.34 -17.90 25.26
N GLU A 125 -1.48 -18.08 24.26
CA GLU A 125 -0.89 -16.97 23.48
C GLU A 125 -1.74 -16.63 22.26
N TYR A 126 -2.12 -17.65 21.48
CA TYR A 126 -3.08 -17.49 20.38
C TYR A 126 -3.84 -18.79 20.11
N MET A 127 -5.00 -18.62 19.46
CA MET A 127 -5.82 -19.67 18.89
C MET A 127 -6.06 -19.33 17.42
N TYR A 128 -5.95 -20.32 16.53
CA TYR A 128 -6.20 -20.17 15.11
C TYR A 128 -7.19 -21.23 14.62
N ILE A 129 -8.29 -20.79 14.03
CA ILE A 129 -9.28 -21.67 13.38
C ILE A 129 -9.02 -21.60 11.88
N CYS A 130 -8.67 -22.73 11.25
CA CYS A 130 -8.17 -22.77 9.86
C CYS A 130 -9.21 -22.35 8.79
N SER A 131 -10.49 -22.29 9.14
CA SER A 131 -11.53 -21.69 8.29
C SER A 131 -12.68 -21.15 9.15
N PRO A 132 -13.27 -20.00 8.81
CA PRO A 132 -14.54 -19.55 9.41
C PRO A 132 -15.76 -20.29 8.86
N TYR A 133 -15.62 -21.09 7.78
CA TYR A 133 -16.71 -21.79 7.11
C TYR A 133 -16.23 -23.03 6.34
N ILE A 134 -16.88 -24.17 6.55
CA ILE A 134 -16.65 -25.43 5.79
C ILE A 134 -17.97 -26.04 5.30
N GLU A 135 -17.92 -26.89 4.27
CA GLU A 135 -19.06 -27.60 3.65
C GLU A 135 -18.85 -29.11 3.82
N THR A 136 -19.89 -29.91 4.09
CA THR A 136 -19.67 -31.34 4.40
C THR A 136 -19.57 -32.23 3.14
N PRO A 137 -18.72 -33.28 3.14
CA PRO A 137 -17.74 -33.64 4.17
C PRO A 137 -16.42 -32.85 4.10
N ASP A 138 -15.95 -32.31 5.22
CA ASP A 138 -14.68 -31.60 5.37
C ASP A 138 -14.22 -31.58 6.85
N THR A 139 -12.98 -31.18 7.12
CA THR A 139 -12.35 -31.24 8.45
C THR A 139 -11.95 -29.85 8.96
N GLN A 140 -12.57 -29.40 10.06
CA GLN A 140 -12.14 -28.16 10.72
C GLN A 140 -10.86 -28.40 11.50
N ASN A 141 -9.75 -27.86 11.00
CA ASN A 141 -8.51 -27.77 11.76
C ASN A 141 -8.54 -26.55 12.70
N VAL A 142 -8.04 -26.73 13.94
CA VAL A 142 -7.89 -25.67 14.95
C VAL A 142 -6.55 -25.84 15.67
N VAL A 143 -5.80 -24.77 15.86
CA VAL A 143 -4.50 -24.75 16.53
C VAL A 143 -4.54 -23.85 17.75
N PHE A 144 -3.92 -24.29 18.86
CA PHE A 144 -3.68 -23.49 20.06
C PHE A 144 -2.18 -23.43 20.35
N SER A 145 -1.67 -22.25 20.74
CA SER A 145 -0.29 -22.03 21.21
C SER A 145 -0.28 -21.55 22.65
N PHE A 146 0.53 -22.18 23.49
CA PHE A 146 0.69 -21.82 24.89
C PHE A 146 2.07 -21.22 25.18
N ALA A 147 2.20 -20.50 26.29
CA ALA A 147 3.39 -19.73 26.68
C ALA A 147 4.71 -20.45 26.38
N GLU A 148 5.65 -19.78 25.70
CA GLU A 148 6.94 -20.37 25.30
C GLU A 148 7.65 -21.09 26.48
N GLY A 149 8.05 -22.34 26.25
CA GLY A 149 8.58 -23.26 27.27
C GLY A 149 7.55 -24.21 27.91
N SER A 150 6.25 -24.06 27.63
CA SER A 150 5.20 -24.95 28.16
C SER A 150 5.23 -26.34 27.49
N GLN A 151 5.72 -27.34 28.21
CA GLN A 151 5.66 -28.74 27.76
C GLN A 151 4.27 -29.35 28.02
N ILE A 152 3.44 -29.34 26.98
CA ILE A 152 2.12 -30.00 26.98
C ILE A 152 2.26 -31.45 26.49
N ASN A 153 1.52 -32.38 27.09
CA ASN A 153 1.59 -33.82 26.76
C ASN A 153 0.27 -34.39 26.20
N SER A 154 -0.83 -33.67 26.40
CA SER A 154 -2.16 -33.99 25.93
C SER A 154 -2.98 -32.70 25.87
N ALA A 155 -3.95 -32.63 24.95
CA ALA A 155 -4.85 -31.50 24.83
C ALA A 155 -6.18 -31.98 24.25
N ARG A 156 -7.29 -31.47 24.79
CA ARG A 156 -8.66 -31.81 24.39
C ARG A 156 -9.52 -30.56 24.26
N LEU A 157 -10.21 -30.43 23.14
CA LEU A 157 -11.05 -29.28 22.79
C LEU A 157 -12.52 -29.65 22.91
N SER A 158 -13.26 -28.99 23.81
CA SER A 158 -14.72 -29.07 23.88
C SER A 158 -15.34 -28.00 22.97
N TYR A 159 -16.30 -28.40 22.13
CA TYR A 159 -16.94 -27.53 21.14
C TYR A 159 -18.45 -27.82 21.03
N THR A 160 -19.27 -26.80 20.74
CA THR A 160 -20.75 -26.91 20.76
C THR A 160 -21.39 -26.40 19.47
N ASN A 161 -22.27 -27.21 18.86
CA ASN A 161 -23.15 -26.74 17.80
C ASN A 161 -24.26 -25.87 18.41
N THR A 162 -24.17 -24.56 18.22
CA THR A 162 -25.07 -23.56 18.82
C THR A 162 -26.50 -23.58 18.27
N ASP A 163 -26.74 -24.23 17.12
CA ASP A 163 -28.10 -24.41 16.56
C ASP A 163 -28.86 -25.58 17.20
N THR A 164 -28.14 -26.62 17.65
CA THR A 164 -28.73 -27.86 18.21
C THR A 164 -28.55 -27.97 19.72
N GLY A 165 -27.59 -27.24 20.30
CA GLY A 165 -27.19 -27.33 21.71
C GLY A 165 -26.37 -28.58 22.04
N VAL A 166 -25.81 -29.26 21.03
CA VAL A 166 -25.00 -30.47 21.21
C VAL A 166 -23.53 -30.10 21.35
N SER A 167 -22.94 -30.47 22.49
CA SER A 167 -21.50 -30.36 22.77
C SER A 167 -20.78 -31.69 22.50
N GLU A 168 -19.60 -31.60 21.91
CA GLU A 168 -18.71 -32.72 21.58
C GLU A 168 -17.27 -32.39 22.03
N GLU A 169 -16.37 -33.38 22.02
CA GLU A 169 -14.95 -33.19 22.35
C GLU A 169 -14.04 -33.86 21.31
N ALA A 170 -12.94 -33.19 20.96
CA ALA A 170 -11.87 -33.74 20.13
C ALA A 170 -10.55 -33.77 20.91
N ASP A 171 -9.84 -34.90 20.90
CA ASP A 171 -8.43 -34.96 21.31
C ASP A 171 -7.54 -34.36 20.21
N ALA A 172 -6.37 -33.83 20.58
CA ALA A 172 -5.43 -33.26 19.62
C ALA A 172 -4.87 -34.32 18.65
N ALA A 173 -5.00 -34.06 17.36
CA ALA A 173 -4.47 -34.89 16.27
C ALA A 173 -2.92 -34.84 16.20
N LYS A 174 -2.31 -33.73 16.61
CA LYS A 174 -0.86 -33.61 16.84
C LYS A 174 -0.57 -32.64 17.99
N ILE A 175 0.46 -32.93 18.77
CA ILE A 175 1.07 -32.02 19.74
C ILE A 175 2.56 -31.91 19.41
N GLU A 176 3.10 -30.69 19.43
CA GLU A 176 4.49 -30.42 19.10
C GLU A 176 4.99 -29.20 19.89
N GLY A 177 5.86 -29.43 20.87
CA GLY A 177 6.33 -28.39 21.79
C GLY A 177 5.19 -27.82 22.64
N ASN A 178 4.89 -26.53 22.42
CA ASN A 178 3.81 -25.76 23.04
C ASN A 178 2.55 -25.63 22.15
N LEU A 179 2.50 -26.35 21.01
CA LEU A 179 1.39 -26.30 20.05
C LEU A 179 0.50 -27.55 20.14
N ALA A 180 -0.82 -27.36 20.07
CA ALA A 180 -1.80 -28.43 19.90
C ALA A 180 -2.66 -28.19 18.64
N LEU A 181 -2.72 -29.18 17.75
CA LEU A 181 -3.57 -29.21 16.56
C LEU A 181 -4.74 -30.19 16.78
N PHE A 182 -5.96 -29.71 16.54
CA PHE A 182 -7.20 -30.50 16.48
C PHE A 182 -7.69 -30.58 15.03
N SER A 183 -8.26 -31.72 14.67
CA SER A 183 -8.81 -31.99 13.33
C SER A 183 -10.21 -32.59 13.48
N ILE A 184 -11.24 -31.75 13.37
CA ILE A 184 -12.63 -32.10 13.66
C ILE A 184 -13.35 -32.46 12.35
N GLU A 185 -13.70 -33.73 12.17
CA GLU A 185 -14.26 -34.26 10.92
C GLU A 185 -15.79 -34.12 10.87
N PHE A 186 -16.31 -33.35 9.90
CA PHE A 186 -17.74 -33.18 9.64
C PHE A 186 -18.12 -33.94 8.36
N LYS A 187 -19.16 -34.76 8.41
CA LYS A 187 -19.40 -35.87 7.47
C LYS A 187 -20.60 -35.69 6.56
N ASP A 188 -21.66 -35.07 7.06
CA ASP A 188 -22.88 -34.80 6.31
C ASP A 188 -23.69 -33.64 6.88
N GLU A 189 -24.68 -33.20 6.11
CA GLU A 189 -25.59 -32.09 6.42
C GLU A 189 -26.30 -32.18 7.78
N THR A 190 -26.32 -33.32 8.48
CA THR A 190 -26.90 -33.39 9.83
C THR A 190 -26.07 -32.66 10.88
N GLN A 191 -24.77 -32.44 10.62
CA GLN A 191 -23.85 -31.71 11.48
C GLN A 191 -23.78 -30.20 11.17
N LYS A 192 -24.63 -29.66 10.27
CA LYS A 192 -24.62 -28.22 9.97
C LYS A 192 -25.02 -27.34 11.16
N GLY A 193 -24.46 -26.14 11.22
CA GLY A 193 -24.72 -25.17 12.28
C GLY A 193 -23.59 -24.15 12.45
N VAL A 194 -23.74 -23.28 13.44
CA VAL A 194 -22.62 -22.44 13.91
C VAL A 194 -22.03 -23.09 15.16
N TYR A 195 -20.72 -23.33 15.16
CA TYR A 195 -20.01 -23.96 16.25
C TYR A 195 -19.31 -22.92 17.13
N THR A 196 -19.34 -23.09 18.44
CA THR A 196 -18.44 -22.45 19.41
C THR A 196 -17.35 -23.42 19.82
N LEU A 197 -16.16 -22.87 20.06
CA LEU A 197 -15.11 -23.51 20.87
C LEU A 197 -15.28 -22.99 22.30
N ASP A 198 -15.52 -23.90 23.24
CA ASP A 198 -16.00 -23.50 24.58
C ASP A 198 -14.87 -23.53 25.61
N ARG A 199 -14.06 -24.60 25.58
CA ARG A 199 -13.01 -24.89 26.56
C ARG A 199 -11.93 -25.78 25.94
N ILE A 200 -10.68 -25.58 26.34
CA ILE A 200 -9.58 -26.51 26.09
C ILE A 200 -9.00 -27.03 27.42
N ASP A 201 -8.90 -28.35 27.54
CA ASP A 201 -8.30 -29.06 28.67
C ASP A 201 -6.88 -29.50 28.25
N VAL A 202 -5.85 -29.08 28.97
CA VAL A 202 -4.44 -29.26 28.59
C VAL A 202 -3.68 -30.00 29.69
N GLY A 203 -3.09 -31.15 29.35
CA GLY A 203 -2.26 -31.94 30.26
C GLY A 203 -0.80 -31.48 30.27
N MET A 204 -0.26 -31.27 31.46
CA MET A 204 1.14 -30.98 31.72
C MET A 204 1.64 -31.88 32.85
N GLN A 205 2.60 -32.76 32.53
CA GLN A 205 3.08 -33.81 33.44
C GLN A 205 1.92 -34.71 33.96
N GLU A 206 1.55 -34.60 35.24
CA GLU A 206 0.45 -35.35 35.87
C GLU A 206 -0.81 -34.50 36.17
N GLU A 207 -0.81 -33.22 35.79
CA GLU A 207 -1.93 -32.28 36.05
C GLU A 207 -2.61 -31.84 34.74
N ILE A 208 -3.93 -31.57 34.81
CA ILE A 208 -4.71 -31.03 33.69
C ILE A 208 -5.17 -29.61 34.07
N GLN A 209 -4.82 -28.62 33.27
CA GLN A 209 -5.35 -27.26 33.37
C GLN A 209 -6.51 -27.08 32.38
N GLN A 210 -7.59 -26.43 32.81
CA GLN A 210 -8.76 -26.16 31.98
C GLN A 210 -8.84 -24.67 31.66
N ILE A 211 -8.97 -24.32 30.38
CA ILE A 211 -9.05 -22.94 29.90
C ILE A 211 -10.40 -22.77 29.18
N THR A 212 -11.36 -22.14 29.85
CA THR A 212 -12.58 -21.63 29.19
C THR A 212 -12.20 -20.48 28.27
N LEU A 213 -12.55 -20.57 26.98
CA LEU A 213 -12.13 -19.55 26.00
C LEU A 213 -12.86 -18.21 26.22
N ALA A 214 -14.13 -18.28 26.61
CA ALA A 214 -14.92 -17.10 26.97
C ALA A 214 -14.35 -16.31 28.17
N ASP A 215 -13.74 -16.99 29.16
CA ASP A 215 -13.13 -16.35 30.32
C ASP A 215 -11.80 -15.64 29.97
N GLN A 216 -11.19 -15.99 28.82
CA GLN A 216 -10.06 -15.27 28.22
C GLN A 216 -10.51 -14.16 27.26
N GLY A 217 -11.82 -13.95 27.07
CA GLY A 217 -12.38 -13.02 26.08
C GLY A 217 -12.42 -13.52 24.63
N ILE A 218 -12.04 -14.78 24.39
CA ILE A 218 -11.89 -15.35 23.04
C ILE A 218 -13.22 -15.89 22.53
N GLU A 219 -13.70 -15.35 21.39
CA GLU A 219 -14.94 -15.79 20.74
C GLU A 219 -14.66 -16.79 19.59
N GLY A 220 -14.10 -17.95 19.93
CA GLY A 220 -13.79 -19.00 18.96
C GLY A 220 -15.05 -19.57 18.31
N LYS A 221 -15.28 -19.29 17.02
CA LYS A 221 -16.46 -19.71 16.26
C LYS A 221 -16.14 -20.02 14.79
N PHE A 222 -16.86 -21.00 14.23
CA PHE A 222 -16.87 -21.31 12.79
C PHE A 222 -18.24 -21.82 12.35
N GLY A 223 -18.47 -21.84 11.04
CA GLY A 223 -19.69 -22.36 10.42
C GLY A 223 -19.48 -23.70 9.70
N VAL A 224 -20.40 -24.65 9.91
CA VAL A 224 -20.54 -25.84 9.06
C VAL A 224 -21.79 -25.63 8.22
N GLU A 225 -21.62 -25.38 6.92
CA GLU A 225 -22.63 -24.98 5.91
C GLU A 225 -23.45 -23.71 6.24
N LYS A 226 -23.27 -23.12 7.42
CA LYS A 226 -23.99 -21.94 7.90
C LYS A 226 -23.02 -20.80 8.23
N LYS A 227 -23.16 -19.66 7.56
CA LYS A 227 -22.31 -18.48 7.80
C LYS A 227 -22.51 -17.92 9.21
N CYS A 228 -21.43 -17.87 9.99
CA CYS A 228 -21.35 -17.14 11.24
C CYS A 228 -20.82 -15.70 11.04
N VAL A 229 -21.00 -14.85 12.06
CA VAL A 229 -20.37 -13.53 12.15
C VAL A 229 -19.53 -13.52 13.42
N THR A 230 -18.21 -13.44 13.28
CA THR A 230 -17.27 -13.18 14.37
C THR A 230 -17.09 -11.67 14.57
N LYS A 231 -16.61 -11.26 15.75
CA LYS A 231 -16.04 -9.92 15.93
C LYS A 231 -14.59 -9.92 15.42
N PRO A 232 -14.01 -8.77 15.02
CA PRO A 232 -12.57 -8.63 14.91
C PRO A 232 -11.93 -8.86 16.29
N ASP A 233 -10.83 -9.60 16.33
CA ASP A 233 -10.21 -10.03 17.60
C ASP A 233 -9.64 -8.85 18.41
N GLU A 234 -9.82 -8.92 19.72
CA GLU A 234 -9.25 -7.98 20.69
C GLU A 234 -7.86 -8.46 21.10
N VAL A 235 -6.85 -7.57 21.10
CA VAL A 235 -5.45 -7.98 21.29
C VAL A 235 -5.20 -8.40 22.74
N ILE A 236 -5.10 -9.72 22.96
CA ILE A 236 -4.75 -10.28 24.26
C ILE A 236 -3.25 -10.08 24.50
N LYS A 237 -2.94 -8.97 25.19
CA LYS A 237 -1.61 -8.45 25.58
C LYS A 237 -0.78 -7.85 24.44
N GLU A 238 -0.52 -6.55 24.56
CA GLU A 238 0.75 -5.98 24.10
C GLU A 238 1.88 -6.56 24.98
N VAL A 239 2.95 -7.08 24.36
CA VAL A 239 4.14 -7.57 25.07
C VAL A 239 5.22 -6.49 25.00
N GLU A 240 5.69 -6.02 26.16
CA GLU A 240 6.85 -5.12 26.23
C GLU A 240 8.15 -5.87 25.92
N ASP A 241 8.99 -5.26 25.07
CA ASP A 241 10.23 -5.83 24.55
C ASP A 241 11.34 -5.93 25.63
N ASN A 242 11.80 -7.16 25.94
CA ASN A 242 12.98 -7.42 26.78
C ASN A 242 13.60 -8.83 26.57
N SER A 243 14.42 -8.95 25.52
CA SER A 243 15.68 -9.71 25.45
C SER A 243 15.88 -11.09 26.15
N GLU A 244 16.26 -12.06 25.31
CA GLU A 244 17.30 -13.10 25.53
C GLU A 244 17.08 -14.27 26.51
N ALA A 245 16.82 -15.46 25.94
CA ALA A 245 17.64 -16.66 26.18
C ALA A 245 17.52 -17.68 25.02
N GLU A 246 18.58 -17.93 24.24
CA GLU A 246 18.61 -19.06 23.29
C GLU A 246 18.87 -20.39 24.04
N ALA A 247 18.11 -21.43 23.67
CA ALA A 247 18.46 -22.83 23.93
C ALA A 247 18.30 -23.64 22.62
N SER A 248 19.26 -23.49 21.71
CA SER A 248 19.24 -24.14 20.41
C SER A 248 19.38 -25.66 20.51
N VAL A 249 18.44 -26.38 19.90
CA VAL A 249 18.58 -27.80 19.55
C VAL A 249 18.31 -27.91 18.05
N GLU A 250 19.28 -28.42 17.30
CA GLU A 250 19.14 -28.66 15.87
C GLU A 250 18.12 -29.79 15.63
N VAL A 251 17.03 -29.50 14.92
CA VAL A 251 16.09 -30.51 14.43
C VAL A 251 16.35 -30.71 12.94
N ASN A 252 17.12 -31.73 12.61
CA ASN A 252 17.17 -32.24 11.24
C ASN A 252 15.82 -32.85 10.90
N VAL A 253 15.09 -32.24 9.96
CA VAL A 253 13.77 -32.74 9.53
C VAL A 253 13.96 -33.94 8.62
N THR A 254 13.92 -35.14 9.20
CA THR A 254 13.77 -36.38 8.43
C THR A 254 12.28 -36.59 8.15
N ALA A 255 11.88 -36.56 6.89
CA ALA A 255 10.52 -36.90 6.50
C ALA A 255 10.37 -38.42 6.35
N LEU A 256 9.19 -38.95 6.74
CA LEU A 256 8.78 -40.30 6.39
C LEU A 256 7.93 -40.25 5.11
N ASP A 257 8.06 -41.27 4.27
CA ASP A 257 7.23 -41.44 3.06
C ASP A 257 5.79 -41.88 3.39
N GLU A 258 4.98 -42.12 2.35
CA GLU A 258 3.60 -42.60 2.49
C GLU A 258 3.45 -44.02 3.10
N ASN A 259 4.57 -44.71 3.38
CA ASN A 259 4.62 -46.03 4.00
C ASN A 259 5.28 -46.03 5.39
N GLY A 260 6.01 -44.97 5.76
CA GLY A 260 6.61 -44.77 7.08
C GLY A 260 8.11 -45.02 7.20
N GLU A 261 8.89 -45.01 6.11
CA GLU A 261 10.36 -45.05 6.15
C GLU A 261 11.01 -43.73 5.66
N ALA A 262 12.28 -43.49 6.00
CA ALA A 262 12.90 -42.16 5.96
C ALA A 262 14.13 -42.08 5.03
N GLU A 263 14.19 -41.07 4.16
CA GLU A 263 15.38 -40.69 3.38
C GLU A 263 15.58 -39.16 3.34
N GLU A 264 16.82 -38.71 3.18
CA GLU A 264 17.17 -37.32 2.86
C GLU A 264 17.25 -37.14 1.33
N ALA A 265 16.56 -36.15 0.76
CA ALA A 265 16.56 -35.90 -0.68
C ALA A 265 16.60 -34.40 -1.05
N GLU A 266 17.34 -34.08 -2.11
CA GLU A 266 17.50 -32.71 -2.62
C GLU A 266 16.36 -32.28 -3.55
N ILE A 267 15.97 -31.00 -3.46
CA ILE A 267 15.34 -30.18 -4.51
C ILE A 267 14.10 -30.78 -5.20
N ILE A 268 12.92 -30.40 -4.70
CA ILE A 268 11.72 -30.22 -5.55
C ILE A 268 11.45 -28.72 -5.66
N ASN A 269 11.56 -28.19 -6.88
CA ASN A 269 11.28 -26.79 -7.20
C ASN A 269 10.21 -26.68 -8.32
N GLU A 270 9.33 -27.69 -8.40
CA GLU A 270 8.39 -27.89 -9.52
C GLU A 270 7.00 -28.45 -9.08
N VAL A 271 6.69 -28.39 -7.78
CA VAL A 271 5.35 -28.72 -7.22
C VAL A 271 4.76 -27.57 -6.38
N ILE A 272 5.56 -26.59 -5.97
CA ILE A 272 5.09 -25.38 -5.27
C ILE A 272 5.02 -24.20 -6.25
N GLU A 273 4.04 -24.22 -7.15
CA GLU A 273 3.64 -23.05 -7.95
C GLU A 273 2.12 -22.77 -7.87
N GLU A 274 1.36 -23.47 -7.02
CA GLU A 274 -0.12 -23.35 -6.92
C GLU A 274 -0.68 -23.26 -5.47
N THR A 275 0.12 -22.99 -4.43
CA THR A 275 -0.43 -22.91 -3.04
C THR A 275 0.31 -22.01 -2.02
N LEU A 276 1.04 -20.96 -2.44
CA LEU A 276 1.67 -19.99 -1.51
C LEU A 276 1.62 -18.53 -2.01
N GLU A 277 0.45 -17.88 -1.88
CA GLU A 277 0.38 -16.46 -1.49
C GLU A 277 -0.64 -16.32 -0.34
N GLY A 278 -0.28 -15.59 0.72
CA GLY A 278 -1.02 -15.52 2.00
C GLY A 278 -0.23 -16.19 3.14
N ASN A 279 -0.04 -15.58 4.32
CA ASN A 279 -0.59 -14.33 4.86
C ASN A 279 0.46 -13.21 4.96
N GLY A 280 0.00 -11.94 4.97
CA GLY A 280 0.88 -10.79 5.25
C GLY A 280 0.39 -9.40 4.82
N ALA A 281 -0.69 -9.26 4.03
CA ALA A 281 -1.20 -7.94 3.60
C ALA A 281 -2.70 -7.93 3.18
N GLU A 282 -3.52 -8.77 3.82
CA GLU A 282 -4.94 -9.03 3.47
C GLU A 282 -5.92 -7.95 3.98
N ALA A 283 -5.60 -6.68 3.67
CA ALA A 283 -6.56 -5.56 3.76
C ALA A 283 -6.38 -4.52 2.63
N SER A 284 -5.35 -4.67 1.80
CA SER A 284 -5.04 -3.76 0.68
C SER A 284 -4.66 -4.47 -0.62
N LEU A 285 -4.12 -5.70 -0.55
CA LEU A 285 -3.80 -6.47 -1.75
C LEU A 285 -5.04 -6.95 -2.52
N ALA A 286 -6.18 -7.21 -1.85
CA ALA A 286 -7.40 -7.63 -2.55
C ALA A 286 -7.93 -6.53 -3.50
N GLU A 287 -7.99 -5.27 -3.05
CA GLU A 287 -8.37 -4.15 -3.93
C GLU A 287 -7.30 -3.87 -5.00
N GLU A 288 -6.00 -3.99 -4.68
CA GLU A 288 -4.92 -3.78 -5.65
C GLU A 288 -4.89 -4.88 -6.72
N GLN A 289 -5.05 -6.16 -6.35
CA GLN A 289 -5.13 -7.29 -7.27
C GLN A 289 -6.44 -7.30 -8.07
N GLU A 290 -7.58 -6.94 -7.48
CA GLU A 290 -8.84 -6.85 -8.24
C GLU A 290 -8.80 -5.68 -9.24
N VAL A 291 -8.13 -4.56 -8.91
CA VAL A 291 -7.83 -3.48 -9.86
C VAL A 291 -6.85 -3.93 -10.94
N ILE A 292 -5.76 -4.64 -10.60
CA ILE A 292 -4.81 -5.19 -11.58
C ILE A 292 -5.52 -6.16 -12.54
N GLN A 293 -6.34 -7.09 -12.04
CA GLN A 293 -7.12 -7.99 -12.91
C GLN A 293 -8.21 -7.25 -13.71
N LYS A 294 -8.84 -6.20 -13.18
CA LYS A 294 -9.79 -5.34 -13.95
C LYS A 294 -9.09 -4.52 -15.04
N LEU A 295 -7.79 -4.23 -14.90
CA LEU A 295 -6.96 -3.62 -15.94
C LEU A 295 -6.51 -4.67 -16.96
N GLU A 296 -5.91 -5.77 -16.52
CA GLU A 296 -5.40 -6.86 -17.36
C GLU A 296 -6.51 -7.53 -18.19
N ARG A 297 -7.74 -7.66 -17.66
CA ARG A 297 -8.90 -8.16 -18.40
C ARG A 297 -9.57 -7.11 -19.31
N LYS A 298 -9.21 -5.81 -19.20
CA LYS A 298 -9.53 -4.79 -20.21
C LYS A 298 -8.51 -4.77 -21.36
N SER A 299 -7.27 -5.22 -21.11
CA SER A 299 -6.24 -5.46 -22.11
C SER A 299 -6.11 -6.96 -22.41
N GLY A 300 -7.15 -7.57 -22.99
CA GLY A 300 -7.14 -8.99 -23.37
C GLY A 300 -5.86 -9.36 -24.14
N LYS A 301 -5.22 -10.48 -23.74
CA LYS A 301 -3.82 -10.89 -24.02
C LYS A 301 -3.29 -10.36 -25.37
N ALA A 302 -2.70 -9.17 -25.33
CA ALA A 302 -2.52 -8.34 -26.53
C ALA A 302 -1.47 -8.93 -27.48
N GLY A 303 -1.93 -9.47 -28.62
CA GLY A 303 -1.08 -10.14 -29.60
C GLY A 303 -1.57 -11.50 -30.11
N LYS A 304 -2.79 -11.94 -29.76
CA LYS A 304 -3.42 -13.16 -30.30
C LYS A 304 -4.82 -12.87 -30.87
N PRO A 305 -5.28 -13.61 -31.90
CA PRO A 305 -6.64 -13.49 -32.42
C PRO A 305 -7.64 -14.11 -31.44
N ILE A 306 -8.87 -13.58 -31.39
CA ILE A 306 -9.93 -14.11 -30.54
C ILE A 306 -10.30 -15.55 -30.95
N VAL A 307 -10.37 -16.45 -29.97
CA VAL A 307 -10.69 -17.87 -30.13
C VAL A 307 -12.11 -18.16 -29.61
N ILE A 308 -12.96 -18.69 -30.49
CA ILE A 308 -14.37 -19.02 -30.18
C ILE A 308 -14.56 -20.53 -30.29
N VAL A 309 -15.12 -21.17 -29.26
CA VAL A 309 -15.49 -22.60 -29.30
C VAL A 309 -17.00 -22.75 -29.32
N LEU A 310 -17.49 -23.41 -30.37
CA LEU A 310 -18.89 -23.77 -30.52
C LEU A 310 -19.05 -25.28 -30.22
N ASP A 311 -19.92 -25.63 -29.29
CA ASP A 311 -20.24 -27.02 -28.93
C ASP A 311 -21.62 -27.41 -29.46
N PRO A 312 -21.72 -28.21 -30.53
CA PRO A 312 -23.00 -28.75 -30.94
C PRO A 312 -23.44 -29.79 -29.92
N GLY A 313 -24.43 -29.44 -29.10
CA GLY A 313 -24.99 -30.26 -28.05
C GLY A 313 -25.45 -31.62 -28.57
N HIS A 314 -25.41 -32.63 -27.70
CA HIS A 314 -25.64 -34.04 -28.02
C HIS A 314 -24.66 -34.59 -29.09
N ASP A 315 -24.80 -35.86 -29.44
CA ASP A 315 -24.11 -36.54 -30.55
C ASP A 315 -24.87 -37.86 -30.85
N ASN A 316 -24.36 -38.73 -31.74
CA ASN A 316 -25.03 -40.00 -32.07
C ASN A 316 -25.14 -40.99 -30.89
N THR A 317 -24.56 -40.66 -29.72
CA THR A 317 -24.27 -41.59 -28.63
C THR A 317 -24.75 -41.05 -27.28
N HIS A 318 -24.67 -39.74 -27.09
CA HIS A 318 -25.41 -38.97 -26.08
C HIS A 318 -26.67 -38.39 -26.74
N LEU A 319 -27.67 -39.24 -26.99
CA LEU A 319 -28.88 -38.88 -27.75
C LEU A 319 -29.63 -37.71 -27.09
N GLY A 320 -30.03 -36.74 -27.91
CA GLY A 320 -30.87 -35.62 -27.51
C GLY A 320 -32.36 -35.87 -27.79
N ALA A 321 -33.16 -34.82 -27.75
CA ALA A 321 -34.57 -34.89 -28.06
C ALA A 321 -34.83 -35.21 -29.54
N ALA A 322 -35.84 -36.05 -29.79
CA ALA A 322 -36.32 -36.39 -31.13
C ALA A 322 -37.85 -36.29 -31.19
N ALA A 323 -38.35 -35.41 -32.05
CA ALA A 323 -39.79 -35.16 -32.24
C ALA A 323 -40.06 -34.53 -33.61
N ASN A 324 -41.30 -34.67 -34.10
CA ASN A 324 -41.78 -34.05 -35.35
C ASN A 324 -40.92 -34.36 -36.60
N GLY A 325 -40.15 -35.46 -36.59
CA GLY A 325 -39.22 -35.88 -37.65
C GLY A 325 -37.79 -35.34 -37.51
N TYR A 326 -37.55 -34.45 -36.55
CA TYR A 326 -36.24 -33.86 -36.25
C TYR A 326 -35.54 -34.62 -35.11
N ASN A 327 -34.21 -34.57 -35.08
CA ASN A 327 -33.37 -35.16 -34.03
C ASN A 327 -32.32 -34.09 -33.66
N GLU A 328 -32.21 -33.79 -32.37
CA GLU A 328 -31.44 -32.64 -31.86
C GLU A 328 -29.97 -32.65 -32.32
N GLU A 329 -29.27 -33.77 -32.21
CA GLU A 329 -27.83 -33.89 -32.48
C GLU A 329 -27.44 -33.57 -33.94
N LYS A 330 -28.40 -33.69 -34.87
CA LYS A 330 -28.26 -33.31 -36.29
C LYS A 330 -28.58 -31.83 -36.52
N ILE A 331 -29.50 -31.26 -35.74
CA ILE A 331 -29.94 -29.88 -35.88
C ILE A 331 -28.96 -28.92 -35.21
N THR A 332 -28.52 -29.20 -33.98
CA THR A 332 -27.51 -28.42 -33.25
C THR A 332 -26.21 -28.30 -34.06
N LEU A 333 -25.78 -29.40 -34.69
CA LEU A 333 -24.63 -29.44 -35.60
C LEU A 333 -24.79 -28.53 -36.83
N LYS A 334 -26.00 -28.39 -37.39
CA LYS A 334 -26.25 -27.46 -38.50
C LYS A 334 -26.24 -26.01 -38.01
N ILE A 335 -26.93 -25.71 -36.92
CA ILE A 335 -26.97 -24.36 -36.33
C ILE A 335 -25.56 -23.87 -35.98
N ALA A 336 -24.78 -24.67 -35.24
CA ALA A 336 -23.40 -24.34 -34.87
C ALA A 336 -22.48 -24.15 -36.10
N LYS A 337 -22.68 -24.92 -37.18
CA LYS A 337 -21.95 -24.72 -38.45
C LYS A 337 -22.33 -23.42 -39.16
N TYR A 338 -23.59 -23.00 -39.14
CA TYR A 338 -24.00 -21.70 -39.67
C TYR A 338 -23.54 -20.52 -38.79
N CYS A 339 -23.50 -20.71 -37.46
CA CYS A 339 -22.88 -19.76 -36.55
C CYS A 339 -21.39 -19.59 -36.86
N LYS A 340 -20.65 -20.70 -37.05
CA LYS A 340 -19.25 -20.69 -37.52
C LYS A 340 -19.10 -20.02 -38.88
N GLU A 341 -19.99 -20.25 -39.85
CA GLU A 341 -19.96 -19.60 -41.16
C GLU A 341 -20.00 -18.07 -41.05
N ALA A 342 -20.92 -17.53 -40.23
CA ALA A 342 -21.04 -16.10 -39.99
C ALA A 342 -19.81 -15.54 -39.26
N LEU A 343 -19.39 -16.16 -38.16
CA LEU A 343 -18.24 -15.70 -37.35
C LEU A 343 -16.91 -15.73 -38.11
N SER A 344 -16.71 -16.71 -38.99
CA SER A 344 -15.47 -16.83 -39.79
C SER A 344 -15.21 -15.63 -40.72
N SER A 345 -16.22 -14.78 -40.97
CA SER A 345 -16.06 -13.55 -41.76
C SER A 345 -15.44 -12.37 -40.98
N TYR A 346 -15.18 -12.51 -39.68
CA TYR A 346 -14.64 -11.47 -38.79
C TYR A 346 -13.17 -11.70 -38.38
N GLY A 347 -12.43 -12.61 -39.05
CA GLY A 347 -11.01 -12.85 -38.76
C GLY A 347 -10.71 -13.48 -37.39
N VAL A 348 -11.73 -13.98 -36.70
CA VAL A 348 -11.63 -14.73 -35.44
C VAL A 348 -11.44 -16.23 -35.70
N GLN A 349 -10.82 -16.95 -34.76
CA GLN A 349 -10.55 -18.37 -34.90
C GLN A 349 -11.68 -19.21 -34.27
N VAL A 350 -12.49 -19.86 -35.11
CA VAL A 350 -13.70 -20.59 -34.64
C VAL A 350 -13.49 -22.10 -34.69
N TYR A 351 -13.55 -22.75 -33.54
CA TYR A 351 -13.51 -24.21 -33.39
C TYR A 351 -14.91 -24.80 -33.19
N LEU A 352 -15.04 -26.08 -33.52
CA LEU A 352 -16.20 -26.92 -33.19
C LEU A 352 -15.69 -28.09 -32.35
N THR A 353 -16.40 -28.48 -31.29
CA THR A 353 -16.04 -29.67 -30.49
C THR A 353 -16.15 -30.97 -31.32
N ARG A 354 -17.19 -31.07 -32.16
CA ARG A 354 -17.40 -32.16 -33.13
C ARG A 354 -17.75 -31.62 -34.52
N ASN A 355 -17.38 -32.36 -35.56
CA ASN A 355 -17.64 -32.00 -36.96
C ASN A 355 -18.71 -32.89 -37.62
N GLY A 356 -18.99 -34.06 -37.08
CA GLY A 356 -20.06 -34.98 -37.47
C GLY A 356 -20.93 -35.39 -36.27
N GLY A 357 -21.31 -36.67 -36.24
CA GLY A 357 -22.11 -37.26 -35.16
C GLY A 357 -21.28 -37.99 -34.10
N GLU A 358 -19.95 -37.90 -34.18
CA GLU A 358 -19.02 -38.45 -33.19
C GLU A 358 -19.12 -37.75 -31.83
N CYS A 359 -18.86 -38.50 -30.76
CA CYS A 359 -18.63 -37.93 -29.43
C CYS A 359 -17.25 -37.23 -29.43
N PRO A 360 -17.14 -35.99 -28.91
CA PRO A 360 -15.86 -35.26 -28.84
C PRO A 360 -14.91 -35.74 -27.72
N SER A 361 -15.32 -36.72 -26.92
CA SER A 361 -14.49 -37.29 -25.84
C SER A 361 -13.56 -38.40 -26.37
N ALA A 362 -12.28 -38.34 -26.01
CA ALA A 362 -11.26 -39.31 -26.42
C ALA A 362 -11.56 -40.77 -25.99
N ASN A 363 -12.39 -40.97 -24.97
CA ASN A 363 -12.79 -42.30 -24.50
C ASN A 363 -13.81 -43.01 -25.40
N GLY A 364 -14.34 -42.31 -26.42
CA GLY A 364 -15.30 -42.86 -27.37
C GLY A 364 -16.68 -43.16 -26.76
N PRO A 365 -17.57 -43.80 -27.53
CA PRO A 365 -18.95 -44.06 -27.11
C PRO A 365 -19.17 -45.49 -26.64
N VAL A 366 -19.91 -45.65 -25.53
CA VAL A 366 -20.38 -46.95 -25.04
C VAL A 366 -21.84 -46.81 -24.59
N SER A 367 -22.75 -47.55 -25.23
CA SER A 367 -24.18 -47.49 -24.94
C SER A 367 -24.54 -48.21 -23.63
N GLY A 368 -25.19 -47.51 -22.70
CA GLY A 368 -25.79 -48.13 -21.50
C GLY A 368 -24.97 -48.05 -20.21
N HIS A 369 -24.07 -47.06 -20.07
CA HIS A 369 -23.28 -46.86 -18.86
C HIS A 369 -23.89 -45.91 -17.83
N THR A 370 -23.24 -45.88 -16.66
CA THR A 370 -23.62 -45.12 -15.46
C THR A 370 -23.39 -43.62 -15.60
N GLU A 371 -24.09 -42.85 -14.77
CA GLU A 371 -24.05 -41.39 -14.62
C GLU A 371 -22.62 -40.80 -14.60
N SER A 372 -21.67 -41.51 -13.98
CA SER A 372 -20.25 -41.16 -13.93
C SER A 372 -19.57 -40.98 -15.29
N GLN A 373 -19.96 -41.72 -16.34
CA GLN A 373 -19.32 -41.59 -17.66
C GLN A 373 -19.84 -40.39 -18.46
N ASN A 374 -21.12 -40.04 -18.30
CA ASN A 374 -21.68 -38.82 -18.90
C ASN A 374 -20.99 -37.57 -18.35
N ALA A 375 -20.68 -37.55 -17.04
CA ALA A 375 -19.94 -36.46 -16.41
C ALA A 375 -18.55 -36.23 -17.06
N VAL A 376 -17.82 -37.30 -17.38
CA VAL A 376 -16.51 -37.21 -18.08
C VAL A 376 -16.67 -36.63 -19.49
N CYS A 377 -17.67 -37.07 -20.26
CA CYS A 377 -17.94 -36.51 -21.60
C CYS A 377 -18.20 -35.00 -21.55
N LEU A 378 -19.01 -34.55 -20.60
CA LEU A 378 -19.38 -33.14 -20.44
C LEU A 378 -18.21 -32.28 -19.93
N LYS A 379 -17.34 -32.81 -19.06
CA LYS A 379 -16.08 -32.15 -18.70
C LYS A 379 -15.17 -31.98 -19.92
N ASN A 380 -14.98 -33.05 -20.71
CA ASN A 380 -14.05 -33.05 -21.85
C ASN A 380 -14.45 -32.03 -22.94
N ARG A 381 -15.76 -31.75 -23.13
CA ARG A 381 -16.24 -30.69 -24.04
C ARG A 381 -15.77 -29.28 -23.63
N ALA A 382 -15.75 -28.98 -22.33
CA ALA A 382 -15.21 -27.72 -21.80
C ALA A 382 -13.67 -27.70 -21.73
N GLU A 383 -13.05 -28.85 -21.45
CA GLU A 383 -11.59 -28.99 -21.39
C GLU A 383 -10.94 -28.86 -22.77
N TYR A 384 -11.62 -29.28 -23.84
CA TYR A 384 -11.24 -28.93 -25.22
C TYR A 384 -11.15 -27.40 -25.41
N ALA A 385 -12.07 -26.63 -24.84
CA ALA A 385 -12.07 -25.17 -24.95
C ALA A 385 -10.90 -24.53 -24.19
N LYS A 386 -10.58 -25.03 -22.99
CA LYS A 386 -9.34 -24.69 -22.26
C LYS A 386 -8.10 -24.95 -23.11
N ASN A 387 -8.02 -26.13 -23.72
CA ASN A 387 -6.82 -26.59 -24.44
C ASN A 387 -6.57 -25.85 -25.77
N VAL A 388 -7.61 -25.33 -26.44
CA VAL A 388 -7.43 -24.43 -27.60
C VAL A 388 -7.26 -22.96 -27.20
N GLY A 389 -7.35 -22.62 -25.91
CA GLY A 389 -7.23 -21.26 -25.40
C GLY A 389 -8.43 -20.37 -25.74
N ALA A 390 -9.65 -20.89 -25.62
CA ALA A 390 -10.88 -20.18 -25.98
C ALA A 390 -11.13 -18.94 -25.11
N ASP A 391 -11.48 -17.82 -25.75
CA ASP A 391 -11.99 -16.61 -25.08
C ASP A 391 -13.48 -16.74 -24.73
N ILE A 392 -14.25 -17.56 -25.47
CA ILE A 392 -15.66 -17.89 -25.17
C ILE A 392 -16.04 -19.32 -25.58
N PHE A 393 -17.03 -19.89 -24.87
CA PHE A 393 -17.66 -21.17 -25.16
C PHE A 393 -19.18 -21.02 -25.36
N VAL A 394 -19.73 -21.67 -26.39
CA VAL A 394 -21.16 -21.58 -26.76
C VAL A 394 -21.71 -22.96 -27.09
N SER A 395 -22.62 -23.49 -26.28
CA SER A 395 -23.30 -24.77 -26.57
C SER A 395 -24.69 -24.58 -27.18
N PHE A 396 -25.07 -25.46 -28.12
CA PHE A 396 -26.31 -25.37 -28.91
C PHE A 396 -27.20 -26.60 -28.65
N HIS A 397 -28.44 -26.39 -28.22
CA HIS A 397 -29.42 -27.41 -27.83
C HIS A 397 -30.85 -27.10 -28.32
N LEU A 398 -31.77 -28.06 -28.19
CA LEU A 398 -33.20 -27.91 -28.51
C LEU A 398 -34.14 -28.39 -27.40
N ASN A 399 -34.72 -27.40 -26.72
CA ASN A 399 -35.85 -27.49 -25.82
C ASN A 399 -36.88 -28.58 -26.17
N SER A 400 -37.34 -29.35 -25.18
CA SER A 400 -38.33 -30.41 -25.37
C SER A 400 -39.21 -30.56 -24.14
N PHE A 401 -40.51 -30.78 -24.35
CA PHE A 401 -41.46 -30.95 -23.26
C PHE A 401 -42.68 -31.80 -23.66
N THR A 402 -43.28 -32.50 -22.70
CA THR A 402 -44.40 -33.43 -22.91
C THR A 402 -45.69 -32.75 -23.37
N LYS A 403 -45.86 -31.44 -23.10
CA LYS A 403 -46.97 -30.64 -23.63
C LYS A 403 -46.57 -29.99 -24.96
N PRO A 404 -47.13 -30.40 -26.12
CA PRO A 404 -46.71 -29.94 -27.45
C PRO A 404 -47.09 -28.47 -27.77
N SER A 405 -47.62 -27.72 -26.80
CA SER A 405 -47.85 -26.28 -26.89
C SER A 405 -46.79 -25.44 -26.15
N ALA A 406 -45.81 -26.08 -25.50
CA ALA A 406 -44.63 -25.39 -25.00
C ALA A 406 -43.91 -24.72 -26.18
N ASN A 407 -43.47 -23.48 -26.01
CA ASN A 407 -42.83 -22.70 -27.07
C ASN A 407 -41.79 -21.76 -26.48
N GLY A 408 -40.84 -21.33 -27.30
CA GLY A 408 -39.84 -20.32 -26.97
C GLY A 408 -38.41 -20.82 -26.79
N ALA A 409 -37.52 -19.84 -26.62
CA ALA A 409 -36.09 -20.00 -26.42
C ALA A 409 -35.70 -19.71 -24.97
N GLU A 410 -34.67 -20.39 -24.49
CA GLU A 410 -34.00 -20.21 -23.19
C GLU A 410 -32.48 -20.13 -23.43
N VAL A 411 -31.77 -19.23 -22.74
CA VAL A 411 -30.32 -19.06 -22.88
C VAL A 411 -29.68 -18.99 -21.50
N TYR A 412 -28.91 -20.01 -21.17
CA TYR A 412 -28.35 -20.23 -19.84
C TYR A 412 -26.86 -19.88 -19.78
N TYR A 413 -26.41 -19.46 -18.60
CA TYR A 413 -25.01 -19.40 -18.17
C TYR A 413 -24.94 -19.85 -16.71
N ALA A 414 -23.76 -20.26 -16.23
CA ALA A 414 -23.59 -20.65 -14.83
C ALA A 414 -23.23 -19.44 -13.94
N SER A 415 -23.77 -19.43 -12.73
CA SER A 415 -23.37 -18.51 -11.65
C SER A 415 -22.20 -19.10 -10.86
N SER A 416 -21.17 -18.30 -10.57
CA SER A 416 -19.98 -18.68 -9.81
C SER A 416 -19.51 -17.52 -8.93
N ALA A 417 -19.54 -17.71 -7.61
CA ALA A 417 -19.00 -16.73 -6.65
C ALA A 417 -17.46 -16.61 -6.74
N SER A 418 -16.77 -17.69 -7.13
CA SER A 418 -15.32 -17.73 -7.28
C SER A 418 -14.79 -17.15 -8.61
N ASN A 419 -15.65 -16.90 -9.61
CA ASN A 419 -15.24 -16.30 -10.87
C ASN A 419 -16.28 -15.33 -11.47
N LEU A 420 -16.53 -14.24 -10.73
CA LEU A 420 -17.45 -13.17 -11.14
C LEU A 420 -17.14 -12.56 -12.52
N PRO A 421 -15.89 -12.34 -12.97
CA PRO A 421 -15.63 -11.76 -14.30
C PRO A 421 -16.10 -12.67 -15.45
N ALA A 422 -15.86 -13.98 -15.37
CA ALA A 422 -16.31 -14.93 -16.39
C ALA A 422 -17.84 -15.08 -16.37
N GLN A 423 -18.46 -15.08 -15.18
CA GLN A 423 -19.93 -15.03 -15.05
C GLN A 423 -20.50 -13.78 -15.75
N ASN A 424 -19.97 -12.60 -15.46
CA ASN A 424 -20.49 -11.33 -15.99
C ASN A 424 -20.43 -11.25 -17.53
N GLN A 425 -19.36 -11.77 -18.15
CA GLN A 425 -19.27 -11.88 -19.61
C GLN A 425 -20.27 -12.90 -20.17
N SER A 426 -20.41 -14.06 -19.51
CA SER A 426 -21.40 -15.08 -19.88
C SER A 426 -22.84 -14.53 -19.86
N GLU A 427 -23.16 -13.74 -18.84
CA GLU A 427 -24.46 -13.07 -18.68
C GLU A 427 -24.72 -12.04 -19.79
N GLU A 428 -23.71 -11.25 -20.16
CA GLU A 428 -23.82 -10.28 -21.26
C GLU A 428 -23.98 -10.96 -22.62
N MET A 429 -23.22 -12.03 -22.87
CA MET A 429 -23.31 -12.86 -24.06
C MET A 429 -24.70 -13.51 -24.18
N ALA A 430 -25.23 -14.07 -23.09
CA ALA A 430 -26.57 -14.67 -23.04
C ALA A 430 -27.66 -13.64 -23.40
N LYS A 431 -27.60 -12.42 -22.83
CA LYS A 431 -28.53 -11.32 -23.14
C LYS A 431 -28.52 -10.96 -24.62
N LYS A 432 -27.34 -10.84 -25.24
CA LYS A 432 -27.19 -10.45 -26.65
C LYS A 432 -27.68 -11.54 -27.61
N ILE A 433 -27.38 -12.80 -27.34
CA ILE A 433 -27.88 -13.95 -28.12
C ILE A 433 -29.41 -14.07 -28.01
N ALA A 434 -29.95 -14.03 -26.80
CA ALA A 434 -31.40 -14.07 -26.58
C ALA A 434 -32.12 -12.91 -27.30
N ALA A 435 -31.55 -11.71 -27.29
CA ALA A 435 -32.10 -10.56 -28.01
C ALA A 435 -32.15 -10.78 -29.54
N GLU A 436 -31.19 -11.48 -30.14
CA GLU A 436 -31.22 -11.82 -31.57
C GLU A 436 -32.19 -12.97 -31.90
N LEU A 437 -32.26 -14.01 -31.06
CA LEU A 437 -33.27 -15.07 -31.20
C LEU A 437 -34.70 -14.52 -31.10
N GLY A 438 -34.94 -13.56 -30.19
CA GLY A 438 -36.21 -12.84 -30.08
C GLY A 438 -36.59 -12.06 -31.36
N LYS A 439 -35.59 -11.55 -32.12
CA LYS A 439 -35.82 -10.85 -33.40
C LYS A 439 -36.26 -11.81 -34.53
N LEU A 440 -36.07 -13.12 -34.38
CA LEU A 440 -36.66 -14.17 -35.25
C LEU A 440 -38.13 -14.48 -34.90
N GLY A 441 -38.65 -13.90 -33.82
CA GLY A 441 -40.03 -14.11 -33.34
C GLY A 441 -40.21 -15.35 -32.47
N LEU A 442 -39.14 -15.81 -31.82
CA LEU A 442 -39.17 -16.77 -30.71
C LEU A 442 -39.65 -16.09 -29.43
N THR A 443 -40.50 -16.77 -28.65
CA THR A 443 -40.86 -16.34 -27.30
C THR A 443 -39.64 -16.49 -26.39
N LEU A 444 -39.12 -15.42 -25.79
CA LEU A 444 -38.09 -15.57 -24.76
C LEU A 444 -38.76 -15.92 -23.43
N ARG A 445 -38.27 -16.97 -22.75
CA ARG A 445 -38.86 -17.45 -21.49
C ARG A 445 -37.99 -17.01 -20.32
N ASN A 446 -38.66 -16.59 -19.23
CA ASN A 446 -38.13 -16.08 -17.97
C ASN A 446 -36.68 -15.54 -17.97
N ASN A 447 -36.55 -14.20 -18.03
CA ASN A 447 -35.31 -13.47 -17.73
C ASN A 447 -34.92 -13.51 -16.22
N GLN A 448 -34.95 -14.68 -15.58
CA GLN A 448 -34.58 -14.85 -14.18
C GLN A 448 -33.18 -15.45 -14.08
N TYR A 449 -32.22 -14.60 -13.73
CA TYR A 449 -30.84 -14.97 -13.49
C TYR A 449 -30.67 -15.66 -12.13
N GLY A 450 -29.95 -16.79 -12.09
CA GLY A 450 -29.44 -17.39 -10.86
C GLY A 450 -29.68 -18.89 -10.68
N THR A 451 -28.60 -19.60 -10.38
CA THR A 451 -28.56 -20.68 -9.36
C THR A 451 -29.66 -21.75 -9.39
N ASN A 452 -29.51 -22.75 -10.26
CA ASN A 452 -29.33 -24.11 -9.75
C ASN A 452 -28.50 -24.96 -10.72
N THR A 453 -27.51 -25.68 -10.21
CA THR A 453 -26.28 -26.01 -10.96
C THR A 453 -26.08 -27.50 -11.26
N SER A 454 -27.02 -28.37 -10.89
CA SER A 454 -26.95 -29.81 -11.13
C SER A 454 -26.77 -30.15 -12.62
N ASP A 455 -27.62 -29.60 -13.47
CA ASP A 455 -27.92 -30.20 -14.79
C ASP A 455 -26.97 -29.77 -15.92
N PHE A 456 -26.38 -28.57 -15.85
CA PHE A 456 -25.60 -27.97 -16.96
C PHE A 456 -24.07 -28.05 -16.78
N SER A 457 -23.53 -29.27 -16.78
CA SER A 457 -22.10 -29.54 -16.51
C SER A 457 -21.10 -28.78 -17.41
N VAL A 458 -21.38 -28.60 -18.71
CA VAL A 458 -20.45 -27.90 -19.63
C VAL A 458 -20.20 -26.43 -19.24
N LEU A 459 -21.21 -25.76 -18.68
CA LEU A 459 -21.10 -24.36 -18.23
C LEU A 459 -20.24 -24.24 -16.97
N ARG A 460 -20.42 -25.17 -16.03
CA ARG A 460 -19.65 -25.21 -14.77
C ARG A 460 -18.16 -25.40 -15.02
N ASN A 461 -17.81 -26.40 -15.82
CA ASN A 461 -16.41 -26.68 -16.16
C ASN A 461 -15.76 -25.50 -16.92
N SER A 462 -16.50 -24.86 -17.84
CA SER A 462 -15.97 -23.71 -18.59
C SER A 462 -15.65 -22.51 -17.69
N ILE A 463 -16.55 -22.14 -16.77
CA ILE A 463 -16.32 -21.03 -15.84
C ILE A 463 -15.22 -21.36 -14.81
N ALA A 464 -15.09 -22.64 -14.40
CA ALA A 464 -13.96 -23.10 -13.58
C ALA A 464 -12.61 -22.95 -14.32
N TYR A 465 -12.59 -23.11 -15.65
CA TYR A 465 -11.43 -22.79 -16.50
C TYR A 465 -11.31 -21.31 -16.87
N ASN A 466 -12.09 -20.42 -16.27
CA ASN A 466 -12.14 -18.99 -16.55
C ASN A 466 -12.55 -18.62 -17.98
N ILE A 467 -13.36 -19.46 -18.63
CA ILE A 467 -13.92 -19.26 -19.96
C ILE A 467 -15.41 -18.84 -19.81
N PRO A 468 -15.81 -17.64 -20.26
CA PRO A 468 -17.20 -17.26 -20.38
C PRO A 468 -17.99 -18.23 -21.26
N ALA A 469 -19.14 -18.69 -20.76
CA ALA A 469 -19.85 -19.83 -21.33
C ALA A 469 -21.37 -19.67 -21.32
N VAL A 470 -22.01 -19.98 -22.45
CA VAL A 470 -23.48 -20.00 -22.58
C VAL A 470 -23.99 -21.30 -23.23
N LEU A 471 -25.24 -21.65 -22.94
CA LEU A 471 -25.96 -22.77 -23.56
C LEU A 471 -27.30 -22.25 -24.09
N ILE A 472 -27.61 -22.58 -25.34
CA ILE A 472 -28.74 -22.01 -26.10
C ILE A 472 -29.77 -23.11 -26.40
N GLU A 473 -30.94 -23.03 -25.76
CA GLU A 473 -32.12 -23.83 -26.08
C GLU A 473 -33.03 -23.08 -27.05
N HIS A 474 -32.98 -23.42 -28.35
CA HIS A 474 -33.52 -22.51 -29.38
C HIS A 474 -35.05 -22.48 -29.48
N CYS A 475 -35.71 -23.64 -29.53
CA CYS A 475 -37.16 -23.75 -29.68
C CYS A 475 -37.63 -25.16 -29.31
N PHE A 476 -38.92 -25.33 -29.01
CA PHE A 476 -39.45 -26.63 -28.60
C PHE A 476 -39.56 -27.60 -29.78
N ILE A 477 -38.63 -28.55 -29.90
CA ILE A 477 -38.65 -29.60 -30.93
C ILE A 477 -39.93 -30.45 -30.86
N SER A 478 -40.51 -30.59 -29.65
CA SER A 478 -41.77 -31.29 -29.42
C SER A 478 -43.02 -30.51 -29.85
N ASN A 479 -42.91 -29.21 -30.14
CA ASN A 479 -44.00 -28.38 -30.66
C ASN A 479 -43.99 -28.37 -32.20
N PRO A 480 -44.99 -28.94 -32.89
CA PRO A 480 -45.03 -29.00 -34.35
C PRO A 480 -44.96 -27.61 -35.01
N THR A 481 -45.49 -26.58 -34.34
CA THR A 481 -45.54 -25.21 -34.87
C THR A 481 -44.17 -24.55 -34.87
N GLU A 482 -43.37 -24.77 -33.83
CA GLU A 482 -41.99 -24.26 -33.77
C GLU A 482 -41.05 -25.10 -34.63
N ALA A 483 -41.21 -26.42 -34.62
CA ALA A 483 -40.45 -27.32 -35.47
C ALA A 483 -40.61 -26.97 -36.97
N ASP A 484 -41.84 -26.79 -37.45
CA ASP A 484 -42.06 -26.34 -38.83
C ASP A 484 -41.62 -24.90 -39.08
N LYS A 485 -41.77 -23.98 -38.12
CA LYS A 485 -41.38 -22.56 -38.28
C LYS A 485 -39.86 -22.36 -38.35
N TYR A 486 -39.08 -23.09 -37.54
CA TYR A 486 -37.65 -22.84 -37.34
C TYR A 486 -36.71 -23.98 -37.73
N LEU A 487 -37.16 -25.24 -37.74
CA LEU A 487 -36.28 -26.40 -37.99
C LEU A 487 -36.43 -26.99 -39.40
N GLY A 488 -37.62 -26.86 -40.00
CA GLY A 488 -37.99 -27.49 -41.28
C GLY A 488 -37.30 -27.03 -42.57
N SER A 489 -36.16 -26.33 -42.50
CA SER A 489 -35.26 -26.14 -43.66
C SER A 489 -33.91 -25.56 -43.24
N ASP A 490 -32.86 -25.84 -44.03
CA ASP A 490 -31.51 -25.30 -43.79
C ASP A 490 -31.45 -23.77 -43.81
N GLU A 491 -32.35 -23.10 -44.54
CA GLU A 491 -32.50 -21.64 -44.52
C GLU A 491 -33.01 -21.12 -43.16
N LYS A 492 -33.84 -21.90 -42.44
CA LYS A 492 -34.32 -21.55 -41.10
C LYS A 492 -33.25 -21.83 -40.04
N LEU A 493 -32.57 -22.98 -40.15
CA LEU A 493 -31.42 -23.31 -39.28
C LEU A 493 -30.27 -22.32 -39.44
N LYS A 494 -30.05 -21.80 -40.65
CA LYS A 494 -29.09 -20.73 -40.92
C LYS A 494 -29.49 -19.40 -40.27
N LYS A 495 -30.78 -19.08 -40.19
CA LYS A 495 -31.28 -17.88 -39.48
C LYS A 495 -31.07 -17.97 -37.97
N LEU A 496 -31.23 -19.16 -37.37
CA LEU A 496 -30.86 -19.41 -35.97
C LEU A 496 -29.36 -19.16 -35.77
N GLY A 497 -28.50 -19.91 -36.47
CA GLY A 497 -27.04 -19.80 -36.31
C GLY A 497 -26.48 -18.39 -36.58
N TYR A 498 -27.10 -17.63 -37.48
CA TYR A 498 -26.73 -16.23 -37.75
C TYR A 498 -27.21 -15.25 -36.66
N ALA A 499 -28.29 -15.55 -35.95
CA ALA A 499 -28.72 -14.79 -34.77
C ALA A 499 -27.74 -15.02 -33.61
N ASP A 500 -27.35 -16.27 -33.34
CA ASP A 500 -26.37 -16.62 -32.31
C ASP A 500 -25.01 -15.95 -32.59
N ALA A 501 -24.52 -16.09 -33.81
CA ALA A 501 -23.30 -15.43 -34.27
C ALA A 501 -23.36 -13.91 -34.10
N LYS A 502 -24.52 -13.29 -34.37
CA LYS A 502 -24.68 -11.85 -34.23
C LYS A 502 -24.69 -11.38 -32.77
N GLY A 503 -25.28 -12.16 -31.85
CA GLY A 503 -25.16 -11.93 -30.42
C GLY A 503 -23.70 -12.01 -29.93
N ILE A 504 -22.95 -12.99 -30.45
CA ILE A 504 -21.51 -13.17 -30.18
C ILE A 504 -20.67 -12.00 -30.76
N ILE A 505 -20.95 -11.57 -31.99
CA ILE A 505 -20.32 -10.41 -32.64
C ILE A 505 -20.55 -9.13 -31.83
N GLU A 506 -21.77 -8.92 -31.31
CA GLU A 506 -22.10 -7.76 -30.48
C GLU A 506 -21.46 -7.86 -29.08
N HIS A 507 -21.26 -9.07 -28.53
CA HIS A 507 -20.57 -9.26 -27.26
C HIS A 507 -19.07 -8.94 -27.39
N LEU A 508 -18.39 -9.59 -28.34
CA LEU A 508 -16.96 -9.43 -28.59
C LEU A 508 -16.59 -8.14 -29.34
N SER A 509 -17.58 -7.33 -29.75
CA SER A 509 -17.42 -6.09 -30.52
C SER A 509 -16.59 -6.28 -31.80
N LEU A 510 -16.87 -7.35 -32.56
CA LEU A 510 -16.06 -7.72 -33.72
C LEU A 510 -16.25 -6.75 -34.90
N VAL A 511 -15.13 -6.33 -35.49
CA VAL A 511 -15.07 -5.39 -36.62
C VAL A 511 -14.95 -6.16 -37.93
N LYS A 512 -15.85 -5.87 -38.85
CA LYS A 512 -15.89 -6.50 -40.18
C LYS A 512 -15.07 -5.70 -41.19
N GLY A 513 -14.18 -6.39 -41.89
CA GLY A 513 -13.28 -5.80 -42.88
C GLY A 513 -12.26 -6.84 -43.37
N GLN A 514 -11.30 -6.41 -44.17
CA GLN A 514 -10.24 -7.27 -44.69
C GLN A 514 -8.88 -6.57 -44.67
N TRP A 515 -7.86 -7.30 -44.23
CA TRP A 515 -6.47 -6.90 -44.47
C TRP A 515 -6.16 -6.99 -45.97
N LYS A 516 -5.61 -5.91 -46.51
CA LYS A 516 -5.04 -5.82 -47.87
C LYS A 516 -3.55 -5.59 -47.74
N GLU A 517 -2.77 -6.30 -48.54
CA GLU A 517 -1.33 -6.14 -48.63
C GLU A 517 -0.98 -5.56 -50.01
N ASP A 518 -0.05 -4.61 -50.05
CA ASP A 518 0.59 -4.15 -51.27
C ASP A 518 2.09 -3.88 -51.01
N ALA A 519 2.81 -3.42 -52.03
CA ALA A 519 4.26 -3.20 -51.98
C ALA A 519 4.74 -2.13 -50.98
N ILE A 520 3.83 -1.43 -50.28
CA ILE A 520 4.13 -0.50 -49.18
C ILE A 520 3.82 -1.14 -47.81
N GLY A 521 2.85 -2.07 -47.74
CA GLY A 521 2.54 -2.83 -46.53
C GLY A 521 1.05 -3.17 -46.37
N PHE A 522 0.64 -3.46 -45.14
CA PHE A 522 -0.72 -3.85 -44.79
C PHE A 522 -1.63 -2.65 -44.52
N ARG A 523 -2.88 -2.73 -44.99
CA ARG A 523 -3.98 -1.78 -44.69
C ARG A 523 -5.23 -2.57 -44.32
N PHE A 524 -6.11 -2.02 -43.49
CA PHE A 524 -7.41 -2.65 -43.19
C PHE A 524 -8.53 -1.94 -43.96
N GLU A 525 -9.14 -2.64 -44.91
CA GLU A 525 -10.30 -2.17 -45.67
C GLU A 525 -11.58 -2.50 -44.90
N LEU A 526 -12.35 -1.47 -44.54
CA LEU A 526 -13.64 -1.60 -43.88
C LEU A 526 -14.74 -2.01 -44.89
N GLU A 527 -15.90 -2.46 -44.40
CA GLU A 527 -17.00 -2.92 -45.28
C GLU A 527 -17.56 -1.83 -46.23
N ASP A 528 -17.29 -0.55 -45.97
CA ASP A 528 -17.61 0.57 -46.87
C ASP A 528 -16.50 0.92 -47.89
N GLY A 529 -15.39 0.19 -47.88
CA GLY A 529 -14.22 0.42 -48.74
C GLY A 529 -13.27 1.53 -48.24
N THR A 530 -13.46 2.04 -47.01
CA THR A 530 -12.55 3.00 -46.39
C THR A 530 -11.45 2.31 -45.58
N TYR A 531 -10.49 3.11 -45.08
CA TYR A 531 -9.29 2.66 -44.37
C TYR A 531 -9.05 3.57 -43.16
N PRO A 532 -8.75 3.04 -41.95
CA PRO A 532 -8.30 3.83 -40.81
C PRO A 532 -6.99 4.60 -41.12
N LYS A 533 -6.81 5.81 -40.57
CA LYS A 533 -5.69 6.72 -40.86
C LYS A 533 -5.39 7.67 -39.71
N ASP A 534 -4.10 7.94 -39.48
CA ASP A 534 -3.59 8.81 -38.41
C ASP A 534 -4.24 8.51 -37.04
N CYS A 535 -4.47 7.22 -36.75
CA CYS A 535 -5.25 6.81 -35.58
C CYS A 535 -4.92 5.42 -35.05
N TRP A 536 -5.24 5.25 -33.76
CA TRP A 536 -5.47 3.95 -33.14
C TRP A 536 -6.81 3.37 -33.59
N TYR A 537 -6.84 2.09 -33.93
CA TYR A 537 -8.06 1.37 -34.32
C TYR A 537 -8.04 -0.06 -33.78
N PHE A 538 -9.13 -0.48 -33.13
CA PHE A 538 -9.25 -1.82 -32.54
C PHE A 538 -9.87 -2.78 -33.55
N ILE A 539 -9.20 -3.90 -33.83
CA ILE A 539 -9.65 -4.92 -34.80
C ILE A 539 -9.53 -6.29 -34.13
N ASN A 540 -10.69 -6.88 -33.79
CA ASN A 540 -10.86 -8.30 -33.46
C ASN A 540 -9.85 -8.85 -32.42
N GLY A 541 -9.68 -8.11 -31.33
CA GLY A 541 -8.86 -8.50 -30.16
C GLY A 541 -7.59 -7.66 -29.97
N ALA A 542 -7.16 -6.88 -30.95
CA ALA A 542 -5.94 -6.07 -30.85
C ALA A 542 -6.13 -4.62 -31.30
N TRP A 543 -5.38 -3.70 -30.68
CA TRP A 543 -5.20 -2.33 -31.15
C TRP A 543 -4.09 -2.26 -32.20
N TYR A 544 -4.30 -1.48 -33.25
CA TYR A 544 -3.34 -1.21 -34.32
C TYR A 544 -3.24 0.31 -34.52
N HIS A 545 -2.07 0.82 -34.91
CA HIS A 545 -1.93 2.22 -35.33
C HIS A 545 -1.75 2.32 -36.85
N PHE A 546 -2.39 3.30 -37.48
CA PHE A 546 -2.36 3.52 -38.93
C PHE A 546 -1.80 4.90 -39.30
N ASP A 547 -0.96 4.96 -40.34
CA ASP A 547 -0.40 6.20 -40.86
C ASP A 547 -1.42 7.04 -41.67
N SER A 548 -1.03 8.27 -42.05
CA SER A 548 -1.81 9.18 -42.92
C SER A 548 -2.28 8.64 -44.28
N LYS A 549 -1.74 7.50 -44.73
CA LYS A 549 -2.16 6.84 -45.98
C LYS A 549 -3.04 5.62 -45.70
N GLY A 550 -3.01 5.10 -44.47
CA GLY A 550 -3.79 3.97 -43.98
C GLY A 550 -3.00 2.67 -43.89
N TYR A 551 -1.66 2.75 -43.79
CA TYR A 551 -0.81 1.58 -43.54
C TYR A 551 -0.62 1.34 -42.05
N ARG A 552 -0.77 0.06 -41.66
CA ARG A 552 -0.51 -0.48 -40.34
C ARG A 552 0.96 -0.27 -39.97
N GLN A 553 1.22 0.43 -38.88
CA GLN A 553 2.58 0.61 -38.35
C GLN A 553 3.03 -0.61 -37.54
N THR A 554 4.33 -0.76 -37.35
CA THR A 554 5.00 -1.84 -36.60
C THR A 554 6.21 -1.27 -35.85
N GLY A 555 6.72 -1.97 -34.84
CA GLY A 555 7.88 -1.56 -34.04
C GLY A 555 7.58 -0.53 -32.95
N LEU A 556 8.64 0.12 -32.43
CA LEU A 556 8.53 1.21 -31.46
C LEU A 556 7.94 2.47 -32.13
N LEU A 557 6.92 3.06 -31.48
CA LEU A 557 6.18 4.21 -31.99
C LEU A 557 5.92 5.21 -30.85
N GLU A 558 6.15 6.50 -31.09
CA GLU A 558 5.92 7.57 -30.08
C GLU A 558 4.73 8.43 -30.50
N ILE A 559 3.69 8.47 -29.64
CA ILE A 559 2.43 9.20 -29.86
C ILE A 559 2.11 9.99 -28.60
N ASP A 560 1.83 11.28 -28.74
CA ASP A 560 1.49 12.22 -27.65
C ASP A 560 2.47 12.17 -26.46
N GLY A 561 3.76 11.94 -26.75
CA GLY A 561 4.84 11.83 -25.75
C GLY A 561 4.91 10.50 -24.99
N ASN A 562 4.11 9.50 -25.38
CA ASN A 562 4.15 8.14 -24.86
C ASN A 562 4.76 7.20 -25.92
N LYS A 563 5.66 6.30 -25.50
CA LYS A 563 6.19 5.24 -26.38
C LYS A 563 5.34 3.98 -26.26
N TYR A 564 5.04 3.37 -27.40
CA TYR A 564 4.30 2.13 -27.58
C TYR A 564 5.16 1.15 -28.38
N TYR A 565 4.89 -0.15 -28.27
CA TYR A 565 5.39 -1.14 -29.21
C TYR A 565 4.25 -1.82 -29.97
N LEU A 566 4.43 -1.96 -31.26
CA LEU A 566 3.57 -2.71 -32.17
C LEU A 566 4.37 -3.92 -32.63
N ASP A 567 3.81 -5.13 -32.53
CA ASP A 567 4.51 -6.35 -32.95
C ASP A 567 4.69 -6.43 -34.49
N SER A 568 5.23 -7.54 -34.99
CA SER A 568 5.37 -7.77 -36.45
C SER A 568 4.04 -7.70 -37.20
N GLU A 569 2.93 -8.01 -36.51
CA GLU A 569 1.57 -7.88 -37.02
C GLU A 569 0.91 -6.54 -36.70
N GLY A 570 1.68 -5.55 -36.23
CA GLY A 570 1.21 -4.20 -35.93
C GLY A 570 0.27 -4.12 -34.73
N ARG A 571 0.20 -5.17 -33.91
CA ARG A 571 -0.66 -5.25 -32.73
C ARG A 571 0.06 -4.59 -31.56
N ARG A 572 -0.61 -3.66 -30.89
CA ARG A 572 -0.12 -2.96 -29.70
C ARG A 572 -0.06 -3.91 -28.51
N VAL A 573 1.15 -4.30 -28.15
CA VAL A 573 1.39 -5.22 -27.02
C VAL A 573 1.17 -4.55 -25.66
N SER A 574 1.34 -5.33 -24.60
CA SER A 574 1.36 -4.92 -23.19
C SER A 574 2.18 -5.95 -22.38
N ASP A 575 2.40 -5.69 -21.10
CA ASP A 575 3.23 -6.49 -20.19
C ASP A 575 4.72 -6.52 -20.63
N TRP A 576 5.49 -7.51 -20.17
CA TRP A 576 6.88 -7.75 -20.53
C TRP A 576 7.07 -8.10 -22.00
N GLN A 577 8.02 -7.43 -22.65
CA GLN A 577 8.32 -7.57 -24.08
C GLN A 577 9.84 -7.61 -24.27
N ASN A 578 10.35 -8.66 -24.89
CA ASN A 578 11.75 -8.74 -25.28
C ASN A 578 11.89 -8.18 -26.71
N ILE A 579 12.58 -7.05 -26.84
CA ILE A 579 12.78 -6.31 -28.08
C ILE A 579 14.30 -6.16 -28.26
N ASP A 580 14.84 -6.67 -29.36
CA ASP A 580 16.29 -6.65 -29.67
C ASP A 580 17.18 -7.16 -28.52
N ASN A 581 16.76 -8.25 -27.86
CA ASN A 581 17.41 -8.87 -26.70
C ASN A 581 17.47 -7.94 -25.46
N GLN A 582 16.52 -7.03 -25.32
CA GLN A 582 16.33 -6.18 -24.15
C GLN A 582 14.88 -6.27 -23.66
N TRP A 583 14.69 -6.43 -22.35
CA TRP A 583 13.36 -6.44 -21.74
C TRP A 583 12.82 -5.03 -21.53
N TYR A 584 11.61 -4.79 -22.01
CA TYR A 584 10.81 -3.59 -21.75
C TYR A 584 9.49 -4.02 -21.08
N PHE A 585 8.85 -3.11 -20.35
CA PHE A 585 7.50 -3.33 -19.83
C PHE A 585 6.55 -2.25 -20.37
N PHE A 586 5.38 -2.68 -20.85
CA PHE A 586 4.32 -1.81 -21.33
C PHE A 586 3.06 -2.00 -20.47
N ASP A 587 2.39 -0.91 -20.08
CA ASP A 587 1.16 -1.01 -19.26
C ASP A 587 -0.05 -1.55 -20.05
N ALA A 588 -1.22 -1.64 -19.40
CA ALA A 588 -2.46 -2.10 -20.05
C ALA A 588 -2.92 -1.18 -21.21
N ASP A 589 -2.56 0.11 -21.17
CA ASP A 589 -2.75 1.07 -22.28
C ASP A 589 -1.69 0.91 -23.38
N GLY A 590 -0.66 0.08 -23.17
CA GLY A 590 0.44 -0.21 -24.09
C GLY A 590 1.56 0.82 -24.02
N LYS A 591 1.62 1.65 -22.96
CA LYS A 591 2.63 2.70 -22.78
C LYS A 591 3.85 2.14 -22.05
N MET A 592 5.04 2.47 -22.54
CA MET A 592 6.31 2.03 -21.98
C MET A 592 6.55 2.60 -20.57
N VAL A 593 6.80 1.73 -19.60
CA VAL A 593 7.04 2.10 -18.19
C VAL A 593 8.53 2.39 -17.94
N THR A 594 8.82 3.30 -17.00
CA THR A 594 10.17 3.63 -16.55
C THR A 594 10.20 3.88 -15.04
N GLY A 595 11.28 3.48 -14.36
CA GLY A 595 11.46 3.54 -12.91
C GLY A 595 11.25 2.18 -12.26
N TRP A 596 11.08 2.18 -10.94
CA TRP A 596 10.70 0.99 -10.18
C TRP A 596 9.33 0.45 -10.61
N LEU A 597 9.27 -0.86 -10.87
CA LEU A 597 8.05 -1.60 -11.19
C LEU A 597 7.88 -2.76 -10.21
N LYS A 598 6.69 -2.89 -9.63
CA LYS A 598 6.24 -4.05 -8.86
C LYS A 598 5.36 -4.94 -9.76
N ARG A 599 5.64 -6.25 -9.83
CA ARG A 599 4.74 -7.27 -10.43
C ARG A 599 4.66 -8.45 -9.46
N GLY A 600 3.46 -8.71 -8.93
CA GLY A 600 3.29 -9.60 -7.77
C GLY A 600 4.12 -9.12 -6.58
N ASN A 601 4.81 -10.04 -5.93
CA ASN A 601 5.77 -9.75 -4.85
C ASN A 601 7.16 -9.27 -5.33
N ASN A 602 7.42 -9.25 -6.64
CA ASN A 602 8.73 -8.95 -7.22
C ASN A 602 8.88 -7.49 -7.65
N TRP A 603 10.10 -6.95 -7.49
CA TRP A 603 10.48 -5.60 -7.93
C TRP A 603 11.53 -5.64 -9.04
N TYR A 604 11.40 -4.73 -10.00
CA TYR A 604 12.26 -4.54 -11.15
C TYR A 604 12.55 -3.04 -11.33
N PHE A 605 13.59 -2.68 -12.10
CA PHE A 605 13.85 -1.28 -12.46
C PHE A 605 13.97 -1.12 -13.99
N LEU A 606 13.07 -0.35 -14.58
CA LEU A 606 13.11 0.03 -15.99
C LEU A 606 13.87 1.36 -16.11
N ASN A 607 14.86 1.42 -16.99
CA ASN A 607 15.78 2.55 -17.11
C ASN A 607 15.04 3.88 -17.37
N THR A 608 15.33 4.90 -16.57
CA THR A 608 14.70 6.23 -16.63
C THR A 608 15.44 7.21 -17.54
N ALA A 609 16.74 7.02 -17.72
CA ALA A 609 17.60 7.79 -18.61
C ALA A 609 17.63 7.16 -20.02
N ASP A 610 17.96 7.95 -21.04
CA ASP A 610 18.10 7.47 -22.42
C ASP A 610 19.58 7.56 -22.84
N SER A 611 20.16 6.47 -23.34
CA SER A 611 21.56 6.40 -23.77
C SER A 611 21.76 5.30 -24.83
N PRO A 612 22.83 5.36 -25.66
CA PRO A 612 23.04 4.39 -26.74
C PRO A 612 23.17 2.93 -26.26
N ASP A 613 23.90 2.72 -25.16
CA ASP A 613 24.19 1.39 -24.62
C ASP A 613 23.11 0.91 -23.63
N ARG A 614 22.29 1.83 -23.10
CA ARG A 614 21.14 1.57 -22.24
C ARG A 614 20.00 2.53 -22.62
N PRO A 615 19.14 2.16 -23.58
CA PRO A 615 17.94 2.93 -23.93
C PRO A 615 16.98 3.10 -22.75
N LYS A 616 16.16 4.15 -22.81
CA LYS A 616 15.10 4.40 -21.82
C LYS A 616 14.00 3.33 -21.92
N GLY A 617 13.58 2.78 -20.79
CA GLY A 617 12.59 1.71 -20.69
C GLY A 617 13.16 0.30 -20.54
N VAL A 618 14.46 0.10 -20.79
CA VAL A 618 15.14 -1.19 -20.65
C VAL A 618 15.23 -1.62 -19.19
N MET A 619 14.83 -2.84 -18.88
CA MET A 619 15.04 -3.47 -17.58
C MET A 619 16.53 -3.55 -17.25
N LEU A 620 16.93 -2.97 -16.12
CA LEU A 620 18.30 -3.05 -15.64
C LEU A 620 18.54 -4.35 -14.86
N THR A 621 19.78 -4.81 -14.89
CA THR A 621 20.26 -5.97 -14.15
C THR A 621 21.61 -5.66 -13.48
N GLY A 622 22.01 -6.47 -12.51
CA GLY A 622 23.20 -6.25 -11.66
C GLY A 622 23.02 -5.13 -10.64
N TRP A 623 24.14 -4.51 -10.25
CA TRP A 623 24.16 -3.41 -9.28
C TRP A 623 23.52 -2.13 -9.81
N LEU A 624 22.41 -1.73 -9.19
CA LEU A 624 21.73 -0.44 -9.37
C LEU A 624 22.12 0.51 -8.24
N THR A 625 22.35 1.79 -8.54
CA THR A 625 22.39 2.87 -7.54
C THR A 625 21.23 3.81 -7.80
N ASP A 626 20.36 4.01 -6.81
CA ASP A 626 19.23 4.93 -6.87
C ASP A 626 19.17 5.77 -5.58
N GLY A 627 19.19 7.09 -5.75
CA GLY A 627 19.46 8.04 -4.67
C GLY A 627 20.77 7.73 -3.93
N ASN A 628 20.68 7.53 -2.62
CA ASN A 628 21.82 7.20 -1.75
C ASN A 628 22.04 5.68 -1.58
N TYR A 629 21.25 4.83 -2.23
CA TYR A 629 21.18 3.40 -1.95
C TYR A 629 21.65 2.56 -3.15
N LYS A 630 22.40 1.48 -2.86
CA LYS A 630 22.69 0.40 -3.81
C LYS A 630 21.66 -0.71 -3.66
N TYR A 631 21.25 -1.28 -4.78
CA TYR A 631 20.37 -2.46 -4.88
C TYR A 631 21.00 -3.44 -5.87
N TYR A 632 20.62 -4.72 -5.79
CA TYR A 632 21.07 -5.72 -6.76
C TYR A 632 19.86 -6.35 -7.46
N LEU A 633 19.86 -6.28 -8.79
CA LEU A 633 18.86 -6.88 -9.67
C LEU A 633 19.48 -8.13 -10.30
N ASN A 634 18.78 -9.26 -10.37
CA ASN A 634 19.31 -10.53 -10.88
C ASN A 634 19.89 -10.37 -12.32
N PRO A 635 21.19 -10.67 -12.57
CA PRO A 635 21.78 -10.67 -13.92
C PRO A 635 21.16 -11.68 -14.89
N GLU A 636 20.62 -12.77 -14.35
CA GLU A 636 20.06 -13.92 -15.08
C GLU A 636 19.08 -14.68 -14.15
N LYS A 637 18.23 -15.56 -14.71
CA LYS A 637 17.38 -16.44 -13.88
C LYS A 637 18.26 -17.36 -13.03
N ASN A 638 18.01 -17.37 -11.72
CA ASN A 638 18.76 -18.17 -10.74
C ASN A 638 17.82 -18.68 -9.63
N GLN A 639 18.36 -19.34 -8.60
CA GLN A 639 17.56 -19.92 -7.50
C GLN A 639 16.77 -18.88 -6.67
N TYR A 640 17.03 -17.59 -6.84
CA TYR A 640 16.32 -16.48 -6.20
C TYR A 640 15.42 -15.71 -7.19
N GLY A 641 14.97 -16.38 -8.26
CA GLY A 641 13.98 -15.87 -9.22
C GLY A 641 14.53 -15.53 -10.61
N ALA A 642 13.67 -14.93 -11.44
CA ALA A 642 13.99 -14.50 -12.79
C ALA A 642 15.03 -13.35 -12.85
N GLU A 643 15.54 -13.12 -14.07
CA GLU A 643 16.32 -11.94 -14.46
C GLU A 643 15.61 -10.63 -14.03
N GLY A 644 16.38 -9.61 -13.66
CA GLY A 644 15.89 -8.28 -13.30
C GLY A 644 15.21 -8.16 -11.92
N ILE A 645 14.85 -9.27 -11.27
CA ILE A 645 14.26 -9.24 -9.92
C ILE A 645 15.25 -8.70 -8.89
N MET A 646 14.81 -7.73 -8.10
CA MET A 646 15.55 -7.15 -6.99
C MET A 646 15.74 -8.16 -5.84
N ARG A 647 16.99 -8.41 -5.49
CA ARG A 647 17.40 -9.30 -4.39
C ARG A 647 17.14 -8.71 -3.02
N THR A 648 16.91 -9.62 -2.07
CA THR A 648 16.92 -9.40 -0.63
C THR A 648 17.74 -10.51 0.06
N GLY A 649 18.12 -10.30 1.31
CA GLY A 649 18.90 -11.26 2.09
C GLY A 649 20.36 -11.33 1.64
N TRP A 650 20.99 -12.49 1.83
CA TRP A 650 22.38 -12.72 1.44
C TRP A 650 22.55 -12.87 -0.08
N LEU A 651 23.57 -12.20 -0.61
CA LEU A 651 24.03 -12.27 -2.00
C LEU A 651 25.51 -12.65 -2.01
N GLN A 652 25.84 -13.76 -2.65
CA GLN A 652 27.21 -14.11 -2.97
C GLN A 652 27.57 -13.59 -4.37
N GLU A 653 28.70 -12.88 -4.48
CA GLU A 653 29.32 -12.46 -5.74
C GLU A 653 30.76 -12.98 -5.76
N GLY A 654 30.98 -14.10 -6.45
CA GLY A 654 32.25 -14.84 -6.39
C GLY A 654 32.58 -15.33 -4.97
N ASN A 655 33.69 -14.85 -4.41
CA ASN A 655 34.11 -15.19 -3.03
C ASN A 655 33.67 -14.12 -1.99
N GLN A 656 32.85 -13.15 -2.37
CA GLN A 656 32.40 -12.06 -1.51
C GLN A 656 30.90 -12.20 -1.20
N TRP A 657 30.51 -11.92 0.04
CA TRP A 657 29.11 -11.89 0.45
C TRP A 657 28.67 -10.47 0.76
N HIS A 658 27.46 -10.12 0.34
CA HIS A 658 26.79 -8.85 0.64
C HIS A 658 25.42 -9.16 1.26
N PHE A 659 24.89 -8.25 2.08
CA PHE A 659 23.52 -8.36 2.60
C PHE A 659 22.64 -7.24 2.07
N LEU A 660 21.51 -7.60 1.46
CA LEU A 660 20.46 -6.69 1.01
C LEU A 660 19.32 -6.73 2.02
N ASN A 661 18.86 -5.57 2.48
CA ASN A 661 17.77 -5.44 3.45
C ASN A 661 16.54 -6.28 3.06
N THR A 662 16.13 -7.23 3.89
CA THR A 662 14.90 -8.03 3.66
C THR A 662 13.64 -7.18 3.73
N GLU A 663 13.69 -6.11 4.54
CA GLU A 663 12.61 -5.14 4.79
C GLU A 663 13.19 -3.75 5.03
N GLY A 664 12.36 -2.71 4.91
CA GLY A 664 12.77 -1.33 5.19
C GLY A 664 13.02 -1.11 6.68
N ASN A 665 14.14 -0.47 7.02
CA ASN A 665 14.58 -0.24 8.39
C ASN A 665 15.39 1.06 8.50
N THR A 666 15.88 1.38 9.70
CA THR A 666 16.63 2.62 10.01
C THR A 666 17.93 2.79 9.22
N TYR A 667 18.42 1.75 8.55
CA TYR A 667 19.64 1.77 7.72
C TYR A 667 19.35 1.80 6.21
N GLY A 668 18.09 1.69 5.79
CA GLY A 668 17.69 1.77 4.38
C GLY A 668 16.39 1.01 4.02
N PRO A 669 15.83 1.22 2.82
CA PRO A 669 14.63 0.54 2.34
C PRO A 669 14.87 -0.95 2.05
N LYS A 670 13.78 -1.70 1.80
CA LYS A 670 13.84 -3.09 1.32
C LYS A 670 14.68 -3.19 0.04
N GLY A 671 15.52 -4.21 -0.04
CA GLY A 671 16.47 -4.44 -1.13
C GLY A 671 17.76 -3.62 -1.08
N SER A 672 17.87 -2.59 -0.23
CA SER A 672 19.10 -1.79 -0.19
C SER A 672 20.25 -2.52 0.52
N MET A 673 21.45 -2.39 -0.01
CA MET A 673 22.68 -2.98 0.52
C MET A 673 23.02 -2.45 1.92
N ARG A 674 23.37 -3.34 2.84
CA ARG A 674 23.88 -3.01 4.19
C ARG A 674 25.38 -2.75 4.19
N THR A 675 25.80 -1.92 5.14
CA THR A 675 27.18 -1.73 5.59
C THR A 675 27.20 -1.69 7.12
N GLY A 676 28.36 -1.91 7.75
CA GLY A 676 28.52 -1.97 9.19
C GLY A 676 28.08 -3.30 9.82
N TRP A 677 27.73 -3.26 11.11
CA TRP A 677 27.30 -4.44 11.88
C TRP A 677 25.93 -4.97 11.43
N LEU A 678 25.79 -6.30 11.42
CA LEU A 678 24.55 -7.02 11.14
C LEU A 678 24.37 -8.19 12.13
N GLN A 679 23.16 -8.34 12.66
CA GLN A 679 22.72 -9.48 13.48
C GLN A 679 21.76 -10.35 12.66
N ARG A 680 21.92 -11.68 12.68
CA ARG A 680 20.96 -12.66 12.11
C ARG A 680 20.94 -13.92 12.99
N GLY A 681 19.85 -14.12 13.75
CA GLY A 681 19.83 -15.08 14.87
C GLY A 681 20.91 -14.70 15.91
N SER A 682 21.48 -15.67 16.60
CA SER A 682 22.69 -15.48 17.45
C SER A 682 23.92 -14.96 16.68
N ASN A 683 23.99 -15.10 15.36
CA ASN A 683 25.19 -14.80 14.59
C ASN A 683 25.35 -13.30 14.27
N ARG A 684 26.55 -12.78 14.57
CA ARG A 684 26.99 -11.41 14.26
C ARG A 684 27.95 -11.39 13.09
N TYR A 685 27.75 -10.42 12.20
CA TYR A 685 28.50 -10.21 10.97
C TYR A 685 28.94 -8.75 10.88
N TYR A 686 29.99 -8.47 10.10
CA TYR A 686 30.39 -7.11 9.76
C TYR A 686 30.55 -6.96 8.24
N LEU A 687 29.83 -6.00 7.66
CA LEU A 687 29.92 -5.60 6.27
C LEU A 687 30.78 -4.33 6.17
N ASN A 688 31.74 -4.28 5.25
CA ASN A 688 32.61 -3.11 5.08
C ASN A 688 31.88 -1.92 4.37
N SER A 689 32.63 -0.87 4.04
CA SER A 689 32.14 0.31 3.30
C SER A 689 31.47 0.00 1.96
N ASP A 690 31.89 -1.08 1.32
CA ASP A 690 31.45 -1.52 0.00
C ASP A 690 30.33 -2.57 0.09
N GLY A 691 29.98 -2.99 1.31
CA GLY A 691 28.95 -3.99 1.63
C GLY A 691 29.48 -5.41 1.78
N ILE A 692 30.78 -5.62 1.65
CA ILE A 692 31.42 -6.95 1.67
C ILE A 692 31.57 -7.45 3.10
N MET A 693 31.07 -8.66 3.36
CA MET A 693 31.19 -9.39 4.62
C MET A 693 32.64 -9.74 4.93
N ILE A 694 33.07 -9.46 6.16
CA ILE A 694 34.40 -9.80 6.64
C ILE A 694 34.47 -11.25 7.11
N VAL A 695 35.55 -11.92 6.70
CA VAL A 695 36.00 -13.24 7.17
C VAL A 695 37.43 -13.08 7.68
N GLY A 696 37.78 -13.76 8.78
CA GLY A 696 39.08 -13.65 9.42
C GLY A 696 39.17 -12.47 10.40
N TRP A 697 40.38 -11.93 10.58
CA TRP A 697 40.66 -10.86 11.54
C TRP A 697 40.10 -9.50 11.09
N LEU A 698 39.44 -8.80 12.02
CA LEU A 698 39.01 -7.40 11.86
C LEU A 698 39.51 -6.57 13.03
N ASP A 699 40.01 -5.37 12.75
CA ASP A 699 40.33 -4.35 13.77
C ASP A 699 39.38 -3.16 13.61
N LEU A 700 38.57 -2.89 14.63
CA LEU A 700 37.69 -1.72 14.70
C LEU A 700 38.15 -0.83 15.85
N ALA A 701 38.92 0.20 15.52
CA ALA A 701 39.44 1.19 16.47
C ALA A 701 40.20 0.57 17.67
N GLY A 702 41.03 -0.44 17.40
CA GLY A 702 41.83 -1.16 18.40
C GLY A 702 41.12 -2.38 18.99
N LYS A 703 39.81 -2.52 18.83
CA LYS A 703 39.08 -3.74 19.23
C LYS A 703 39.20 -4.77 18.11
N LYS A 704 39.88 -5.88 18.41
CA LYS A 704 40.10 -6.98 17.47
C LYS A 704 39.02 -8.04 17.60
N TYR A 705 38.46 -8.41 16.47
CA TYR A 705 37.44 -9.44 16.30
C TYR A 705 37.97 -10.49 15.33
N TYR A 706 37.42 -11.69 15.40
CA TYR A 706 37.64 -12.71 14.38
C TYR A 706 36.29 -13.25 13.89
N PHE A 707 36.16 -13.37 12.58
CA PHE A 707 34.99 -13.94 11.92
C PHE A 707 35.40 -15.29 11.31
N ASN A 708 34.61 -16.34 11.51
CA ASN A 708 34.90 -17.65 10.96
C ASN A 708 34.75 -17.66 9.42
N LYS A 709 35.01 -18.81 8.78
CA LYS A 709 34.90 -19.00 7.32
C LYS A 709 33.52 -18.63 6.74
N ASP A 710 32.47 -18.66 7.57
CA ASP A 710 31.08 -18.40 7.21
C ASP A 710 30.64 -16.96 7.54
N GLY A 711 31.58 -16.12 8.05
CA GLY A 711 31.32 -14.73 8.42
C GLY A 711 30.74 -14.52 9.81
N HIS A 712 30.65 -15.56 10.65
CA HIS A 712 30.14 -15.45 12.01
C HIS A 712 31.25 -14.98 12.96
N MET A 713 30.99 -13.93 13.73
CA MET A 713 31.87 -13.43 14.80
C MET A 713 32.06 -14.51 15.87
N VAL A 714 33.30 -14.91 16.14
CA VAL A 714 33.58 -15.96 17.14
C VAL A 714 33.66 -15.40 18.55
N THR A 715 33.27 -16.21 19.53
CA THR A 715 33.32 -15.93 20.96
C THR A 715 34.01 -17.07 21.71
N GLY A 716 34.38 -16.87 22.98
CA GLY A 716 34.97 -17.93 23.81
C GLY A 716 36.38 -18.35 23.38
N GLU A 717 36.80 -19.55 23.77
CA GLU A 717 38.11 -20.10 23.37
C GLU A 717 38.08 -20.68 21.95
N GLN A 718 39.06 -20.30 21.12
CA GLN A 718 39.11 -20.64 19.71
C GLN A 718 40.53 -21.05 19.30
N VAL A 719 40.66 -21.85 18.24
CA VAL A 719 41.96 -22.21 17.64
C VAL A 719 42.01 -21.70 16.20
N ILE A 720 42.91 -20.76 15.94
CA ILE A 720 43.08 -20.07 14.64
C ILE A 720 44.54 -20.29 14.21
N ASP A 721 44.78 -20.81 13.01
CA ASP A 721 46.12 -21.14 12.48
C ASP A 721 47.00 -21.94 13.45
N GLY A 722 46.41 -22.91 14.16
CA GLY A 722 47.07 -23.76 15.14
C GLY A 722 47.42 -23.07 16.48
N LYS A 723 46.99 -21.82 16.68
CA LYS A 723 47.21 -21.04 17.90
C LYS A 723 45.91 -20.87 18.68
N LYS A 724 45.98 -20.95 20.00
CA LYS A 724 44.83 -20.68 20.88
C LYS A 724 44.64 -19.18 21.07
N TYR A 725 43.39 -18.74 21.01
CA TYR A 725 42.94 -17.38 21.34
C TYR A 725 41.68 -17.48 22.21
N THR A 726 41.37 -16.43 22.96
CA THR A 726 40.08 -16.32 23.67
C THR A 726 39.42 -15.00 23.29
N PHE A 727 38.11 -15.00 23.12
CA PHE A 727 37.28 -13.84 22.79
C PHE A 727 36.16 -13.68 23.82
N SER A 728 35.67 -12.46 24.04
CA SER A 728 34.51 -12.18 24.90
C SER A 728 33.20 -12.66 24.27
N SER A 729 32.09 -12.55 25.01
CA SER A 729 30.72 -12.67 24.48
C SER A 729 30.44 -11.67 23.34
N ASP A 730 31.06 -10.49 23.39
CA ASP A 730 31.04 -9.48 22.32
C ASP A 730 32.00 -9.77 21.16
N GLY A 731 32.70 -10.91 21.16
CA GLY A 731 33.68 -11.28 20.14
C GLY A 731 34.96 -10.46 20.14
N ILE A 732 35.23 -9.69 21.20
CA ILE A 732 36.45 -8.90 21.37
C ILE A 732 37.56 -9.82 21.87
N LEU A 733 38.73 -9.77 21.24
CA LEU A 733 39.90 -10.56 21.65
C LEU A 733 40.29 -10.30 23.11
N ILE A 734 40.23 -11.35 23.92
CA ILE A 734 40.63 -11.42 25.33
C ILE A 734 42.05 -11.97 25.49
N SER A 735 42.47 -12.99 24.73
CA SER A 735 43.80 -13.57 24.91
C SER A 735 44.51 -13.90 23.60
N GLY A 736 45.80 -13.57 23.55
CA GLY A 736 46.67 -13.80 22.41
C GLY A 736 47.27 -15.21 22.40
N SER A 737 47.90 -15.56 21.27
CA SER A 737 48.63 -16.82 21.09
C SER A 737 49.88 -16.98 21.98
N ASP A 738 50.23 -15.93 22.73
CA ASP A 738 51.27 -15.92 23.76
C ASP A 738 50.73 -16.25 25.16
N GLY A 739 49.43 -16.52 25.29
CA GLY A 739 48.77 -16.87 26.55
C GLY A 739 48.49 -15.66 27.46
N LYS A 740 48.75 -14.43 27.01
CA LYS A 740 48.42 -13.23 27.78
C LYS A 740 46.91 -13.00 27.78
N VAL A 741 46.36 -12.82 28.97
CA VAL A 741 44.97 -12.40 29.17
C VAL A 741 44.92 -10.87 29.25
N THR A 742 44.04 -10.27 28.46
CA THR A 742 43.78 -8.84 28.33
C THR A 742 42.26 -8.59 28.42
N GLY A 743 41.83 -7.33 28.45
CA GLY A 743 40.43 -6.95 28.57
C GLY A 743 39.79 -7.31 29.92
N TRP A 744 38.46 -7.34 29.95
CA TRP A 744 37.66 -7.62 31.15
C TRP A 744 37.60 -9.11 31.50
N GLN A 745 37.90 -9.43 32.76
CA GLN A 745 37.99 -10.78 33.30
C GLN A 745 37.17 -10.92 34.59
N LYS A 746 36.15 -11.77 34.59
CA LYS A 746 35.37 -12.09 35.79
C LYS A 746 36.05 -13.21 36.58
N LYS A 747 36.28 -13.02 37.88
CA LYS A 747 36.89 -14.01 38.77
C LYS A 747 36.07 -14.09 40.06
N GLY A 748 35.21 -15.11 40.14
CA GLY A 748 34.17 -15.18 41.17
C GLY A 748 33.07 -14.15 40.92
N THR A 749 32.75 -13.36 41.94
CA THR A 749 31.83 -12.20 41.85
C THR A 749 32.44 -11.00 41.14
N ASP A 750 33.77 -10.87 41.20
CA ASP A 750 34.49 -9.63 40.95
C ASP A 750 34.96 -9.56 39.48
N TRP A 751 34.90 -8.36 38.88
CA TRP A 751 35.48 -8.08 37.56
C TRP A 751 36.83 -7.40 37.70
N TYR A 752 37.77 -7.77 36.84
CA TYR A 752 39.13 -7.23 36.75
C TYR A 752 39.38 -6.80 35.30
N PHE A 753 40.31 -5.89 35.05
CA PHE A 753 40.75 -5.57 33.69
C PHE A 753 42.26 -5.81 33.54
N TYR A 754 42.67 -6.28 32.36
CA TYR A 754 44.06 -6.50 32.00
C TYR A 754 44.41 -5.71 30.74
N ASN A 755 45.51 -4.98 30.77
CA ASN A 755 45.98 -4.17 29.65
C ASN A 755 46.56 -5.05 28.53
N GLU A 756 46.84 -4.48 27.36
CA GLU A 756 47.37 -5.21 26.19
C GLU A 756 48.71 -5.93 26.44
N ASP A 757 49.49 -5.46 27.41
CA ASP A 757 50.76 -6.08 27.81
C ASP A 757 50.60 -7.29 28.75
N GLY A 758 49.38 -7.55 29.26
CA GLY A 758 49.04 -8.56 30.25
C GLY A 758 49.06 -8.07 31.71
N SER A 759 49.31 -6.78 31.97
CA SER A 759 49.30 -6.20 33.33
C SER A 759 47.87 -5.95 33.83
N MET A 760 47.62 -6.19 35.13
CA MET A 760 46.30 -5.94 35.73
C MET A 760 46.10 -4.45 36.03
N ALA A 761 45.01 -3.86 35.54
CA ALA A 761 44.70 -2.45 35.75
C ALA A 761 44.15 -2.16 37.16
N THR A 762 44.45 -0.95 37.65
CA THR A 762 44.05 -0.43 38.98
C THR A 762 43.83 1.07 38.91
N GLY A 763 42.88 1.59 39.71
CA GLY A 763 42.46 2.99 39.69
C GLY A 763 41.42 3.26 38.58
N TRP A 764 41.43 4.48 38.06
CA TRP A 764 40.56 4.87 36.93
C TRP A 764 40.97 4.17 35.63
N LEU A 765 40.03 3.48 35.01
CA LEU A 765 40.14 2.92 33.67
C LEU A 765 39.16 3.64 32.74
N LYS A 766 39.56 3.82 31.47
CA LYS A 766 38.66 4.15 30.37
C LYS A 766 38.70 3.03 29.33
N ASP A 767 37.54 2.49 28.97
CA ASP A 767 37.37 1.48 27.92
C ASP A 767 36.25 1.95 26.97
N GLY A 768 36.62 2.18 25.72
CA GLY A 768 35.75 2.83 24.73
C GLY A 768 35.29 4.21 25.22
N ASN A 769 33.97 4.41 25.26
CA ASN A 769 33.36 5.64 25.77
C ASN A 769 33.19 5.63 27.31
N ASN A 770 33.32 4.48 27.96
CA ASN A 770 32.96 4.29 29.35
C ASN A 770 34.18 4.47 30.27
N ARG A 771 33.93 4.90 31.51
CA ARG A 771 34.93 4.92 32.59
C ARG A 771 34.52 3.98 33.71
N TYR A 772 35.50 3.36 34.35
CA TYR A 772 35.34 2.40 35.43
C TYR A 772 36.39 2.67 36.52
N TYR A 773 36.19 2.13 37.72
CA TYR A 773 37.17 2.22 38.80
C TYR A 773 37.50 0.82 39.34
N LEU A 774 38.77 0.45 39.24
CA LEU A 774 39.32 -0.80 39.76
C LEU A 774 40.02 -0.49 41.10
N ASN A 775 39.74 -1.26 42.14
CA ASN A 775 40.32 -1.10 43.48
C ASN A 775 41.87 -1.05 43.43
N PRO A 776 42.52 0.08 43.80
CA PRO A 776 43.99 0.17 43.80
C PRO A 776 44.66 -0.81 44.76
N GLU A 777 43.96 -1.14 45.84
CA GLU A 777 44.34 -2.08 46.89
C GLU A 777 43.09 -2.81 47.42
N LYS A 778 43.29 -3.93 48.13
CA LYS A 778 42.18 -4.65 48.77
C LYS A 778 41.52 -3.75 49.82
N ASN A 779 40.21 -3.59 49.74
CA ASN A 779 39.44 -2.76 50.66
C ASN A 779 38.05 -3.38 50.92
N GLN A 780 37.18 -2.69 51.66
CA GLN A 780 35.85 -3.18 52.04
C GLN A 780 34.90 -3.44 50.84
N TYR A 781 35.24 -2.97 49.64
CA TYR A 781 34.49 -3.16 48.39
C TYR A 781 35.17 -4.14 47.42
N GLY A 782 36.13 -4.96 47.87
CA GLY A 782 36.71 -6.06 47.08
C GLY A 782 38.24 -6.14 47.09
N SER A 783 38.76 -7.09 46.30
CA SER A 783 40.22 -7.32 46.16
C SER A 783 40.92 -6.23 45.33
N LYS A 784 42.24 -6.15 45.40
CA LYS A 784 43.04 -5.29 44.50
C LYS A 784 42.78 -5.69 43.04
N GLY A 785 42.46 -4.72 42.20
CA GLY A 785 42.06 -4.90 40.80
C GLY A 785 40.57 -5.15 40.59
N ALA A 786 39.77 -5.39 41.64
CA ALA A 786 38.32 -5.62 41.50
C ALA A 786 37.57 -4.32 41.17
N MET A 787 36.64 -4.40 40.23
CA MET A 787 35.80 -3.29 39.77
C MET A 787 34.77 -2.89 40.83
N ARG A 788 34.70 -1.59 41.14
CA ARG A 788 33.69 -1.03 42.04
C ARG A 788 32.35 -0.80 41.33
N THR A 789 31.28 -0.85 42.13
CA THR A 789 29.92 -0.41 41.79
C THR A 789 29.36 0.44 42.94
N GLY A 790 28.33 1.24 42.66
CA GLY A 790 27.71 2.16 43.62
C GLY A 790 28.48 3.48 43.77
N TRP A 791 28.21 4.21 44.85
CA TRP A 791 28.89 5.47 45.14
C TRP A 791 30.38 5.29 45.43
N LEU A 792 31.20 6.10 44.75
CA LEU A 792 32.64 6.23 44.92
C LEU A 792 32.94 7.69 45.27
N LYS A 793 33.59 7.95 46.40
CA LYS A 793 34.30 9.23 46.61
C LYS A 793 35.75 9.03 46.17
N ASP A 794 36.24 9.94 45.34
CA ASP A 794 37.64 9.99 44.89
C ASP A 794 38.12 11.44 44.95
N GLY A 795 39.11 11.70 45.82
CA GLY A 795 39.40 13.04 46.31
C GLY A 795 38.17 13.68 46.98
N ASP A 796 37.83 14.90 46.56
CA ASP A 796 36.64 15.61 47.04
C ASP A 796 35.36 15.31 46.24
N ALA A 797 35.47 14.68 45.07
CA ALA A 797 34.34 14.41 44.20
C ALA A 797 33.67 13.05 44.49
N TRP A 798 32.35 13.02 44.35
CA TRP A 798 31.58 11.78 44.29
C TRP A 798 31.27 11.40 42.84
N TYR A 799 31.22 10.10 42.57
CA TYR A 799 30.85 9.47 41.31
C TYR A 799 29.89 8.31 41.60
N PHE A 800 28.91 8.06 40.74
CA PHE A 800 28.11 6.83 40.80
C PHE A 800 28.57 5.86 39.71
N LEU A 801 29.02 4.68 40.12
CA LEU A 801 29.35 3.57 39.23
C LEU A 801 28.14 2.64 39.16
N ASN A 802 27.65 2.29 37.97
CA ASN A 802 26.37 1.58 37.84
C ASN A 802 26.37 0.24 38.59
N THR A 803 25.30 -0.04 39.34
CA THR A 803 25.12 -1.28 40.11
C THR A 803 24.49 -2.42 39.32
N ALA A 804 23.67 -2.13 38.31
CA ALA A 804 22.90 -3.14 37.59
C ALA A 804 23.48 -3.45 36.20
N GLY A 805 23.72 -2.41 35.38
CA GLY A 805 23.90 -2.57 33.93
C GLY A 805 22.54 -2.38 33.27
N ASP A 806 22.20 -1.13 33.00
CA ASP A 806 20.86 -0.66 32.64
C ASP A 806 20.94 0.56 31.71
N SER A 807 19.87 1.35 31.60
CA SER A 807 19.82 2.57 30.78
C SER A 807 20.82 3.66 31.17
N TYR A 808 21.49 3.55 32.34
CA TYR A 808 22.61 4.42 32.74
C TYR A 808 23.99 3.93 32.25
N GLY A 809 24.04 2.81 31.52
CA GLY A 809 25.27 2.21 30.97
C GLY A 809 25.66 0.88 31.63
N PRO A 810 26.76 0.23 31.17
CA PRO A 810 27.18 -1.07 31.68
C PRO A 810 27.46 -1.10 33.18
N LYS A 811 27.33 -2.28 33.81
CA LYS A 811 27.63 -2.45 35.24
C LYS A 811 29.07 -2.02 35.55
N GLY A 812 29.23 -1.18 36.57
CA GLY A 812 30.49 -0.57 36.96
C GLY A 812 30.88 0.69 36.20
N SER A 813 30.19 1.08 35.12
CA SER A 813 30.51 2.31 34.41
C SER A 813 30.08 3.54 35.21
N VAL A 814 30.87 4.61 35.11
CA VAL A 814 30.51 5.95 35.60
C VAL A 814 29.22 6.41 34.91
N VAL A 815 28.20 6.72 35.71
CA VAL A 815 26.95 7.31 35.23
C VAL A 815 27.13 8.81 35.00
N THR A 816 26.51 9.33 33.94
CA THR A 816 26.48 10.77 33.58
C THR A 816 25.04 11.18 33.30
N GLY A 817 24.67 12.41 33.65
CA GLY A 817 23.29 12.92 33.53
C GLY A 817 22.47 12.72 34.80
N TRP A 818 21.14 12.66 34.65
CA TRP A 818 20.21 12.46 35.78
C TRP A 818 20.25 11.05 36.33
N LEU A 819 20.31 10.90 37.65
CA LEU A 819 20.23 9.62 38.36
C LEU A 819 19.13 9.67 39.44
N GLN A 820 18.26 8.66 39.48
CA GLN A 820 17.27 8.47 40.55
C GLN A 820 17.76 7.37 41.51
N ARG A 821 17.78 7.62 42.84
CA ARG A 821 17.98 6.57 43.86
C ARG A 821 16.97 6.77 44.99
N GLY A 822 16.01 5.86 45.12
CA GLY A 822 14.89 6.02 46.06
C GLY A 822 14.09 7.29 45.74
N SER A 823 13.73 8.07 46.75
CA SER A 823 13.12 9.39 46.60
C SER A 823 14.01 10.44 45.94
N ASN A 824 15.34 10.25 45.94
CA ASN A 824 16.28 11.33 45.70
C ASN A 824 16.79 11.33 44.25
N ARG A 825 16.86 12.53 43.66
CA ARG A 825 17.44 12.77 42.33
C ARG A 825 18.81 13.42 42.47
N TYR A 826 19.75 13.01 41.62
CA TYR A 826 21.11 13.52 41.52
C TYR A 826 21.39 13.90 40.07
N TYR A 827 22.38 14.77 39.85
CA TYR A 827 22.94 14.99 38.51
C TYR A 827 24.44 14.74 38.53
N LEU A 828 24.91 13.91 37.61
CA LEU A 828 26.31 13.61 37.36
C LEU A 828 26.73 14.38 36.10
N GLU A 829 27.86 15.09 36.14
CA GLU A 829 28.41 15.83 35.01
C GLU A 829 28.84 14.90 33.86
N SER A 830 29.24 15.47 32.71
CA SER A 830 29.81 14.69 31.60
C SER A 830 31.15 14.03 31.91
N ASP A 831 31.83 14.45 32.98
CA ASP A 831 32.98 13.74 33.57
C ASP A 831 32.59 12.83 34.76
N GLY A 832 31.30 12.66 35.02
CA GLY A 832 30.73 11.78 36.04
C GLY A 832 30.71 12.32 37.45
N LYS A 833 31.22 13.54 37.71
CA LYS A 833 31.18 14.12 39.05
C LYS A 833 29.75 14.46 39.46
N MET A 834 29.36 14.07 40.66
CA MET A 834 28.11 14.48 41.27
C MET A 834 28.11 15.99 41.53
N VAL A 835 27.08 16.67 41.03
CA VAL A 835 26.84 18.08 41.28
C VAL A 835 26.37 18.29 42.73
N VAL A 836 26.96 19.28 43.37
CA VAL A 836 26.48 19.91 44.62
C VAL A 836 26.39 21.42 44.38
N GLY A 837 25.45 22.09 45.03
CA GLY A 837 25.19 23.51 44.83
C GLY A 837 24.40 23.83 43.56
N TRP A 838 24.61 25.04 43.04
CA TRP A 838 23.90 25.58 41.87
C TRP A 838 24.36 24.98 40.54
N LYS A 839 23.41 24.64 39.67
CA LYS A 839 23.69 24.14 38.31
C LYS A 839 22.63 24.58 37.32
N GLU A 840 23.02 24.78 36.06
CA GLU A 840 22.12 25.09 34.97
C GLU A 840 22.19 24.02 33.88
N LEU A 841 21.03 23.53 33.44
CA LEU A 841 20.86 22.40 32.53
C LEU A 841 19.71 22.70 31.56
N ALA A 842 19.97 22.74 30.26
CA ALA A 842 18.97 23.06 29.22
C ALA A 842 18.15 24.35 29.53
N ASP A 843 18.85 25.40 29.96
CA ASP A 843 18.32 26.71 30.35
C ASP A 843 17.28 26.66 31.50
N LYS A 844 17.37 25.62 32.34
CA LYS A 844 16.72 25.56 33.65
C LYS A 844 17.79 25.53 34.74
N LYS A 845 17.64 26.36 35.77
CA LYS A 845 18.51 26.35 36.97
C LYS A 845 17.97 25.33 37.98
N TYR A 846 18.88 24.69 38.69
CA TYR A 846 18.66 23.66 39.70
C TYR A 846 19.60 23.92 40.89
N TYR A 847 19.26 23.40 42.05
CA TYR A 847 20.17 23.32 43.19
C TYR A 847 20.21 21.90 43.75
N PHE A 848 21.40 21.48 44.16
CA PHE A 848 21.68 20.19 44.76
C PHE A 848 22.26 20.43 46.16
N ASP A 849 21.80 19.71 47.18
CA ASP A 849 22.32 19.85 48.53
C ASP A 849 23.77 19.34 48.66
N LYS A 850 24.34 19.43 49.86
CA LYS A 850 25.71 18.99 50.16
C LYS A 850 25.90 17.45 50.08
N GLU A 851 24.82 16.69 50.04
CA GLU A 851 24.80 15.25 49.78
C GLU A 851 24.53 14.93 48.28
N GLY A 852 24.26 15.93 47.45
CA GLY A 852 23.99 15.81 46.01
C GLY A 852 22.52 15.64 45.63
N HIS A 853 21.58 15.81 46.58
CA HIS A 853 20.15 15.69 46.29
C HIS A 853 19.61 16.96 45.65
N MET A 854 18.96 16.81 44.50
CA MET A 854 18.19 17.87 43.84
C MET A 854 17.04 18.32 44.75
N VAL A 855 17.04 19.60 45.13
CA VAL A 855 16.02 20.16 46.04
C VAL A 855 14.74 20.55 45.29
N THR A 856 13.62 20.57 46.01
CA THR A 856 12.29 21.00 45.53
C THR A 856 11.59 21.86 46.57
N GLY A 857 10.61 22.69 46.17
CA GLY A 857 9.86 23.54 47.08
C GLY A 857 10.63 24.78 47.53
N GLU A 858 10.20 25.40 48.64
CA GLU A 858 10.91 26.54 49.23
C GLU A 858 12.15 26.08 50.00
N GLN A 859 13.29 26.74 49.76
CA GLN A 859 14.59 26.38 50.32
C GLN A 859 15.35 27.65 50.75
N VAL A 860 16.23 27.53 51.76
CA VAL A 860 17.13 28.61 52.18
C VAL A 860 18.56 28.20 51.89
N ILE A 861 19.21 28.93 50.98
CA ILE A 861 20.56 28.67 50.48
C ILE A 861 21.37 29.94 50.74
N ASP A 862 22.51 29.83 51.43
CA ASP A 862 23.39 30.95 51.79
C ASP A 862 22.67 32.15 52.45
N GLY A 863 21.67 31.86 53.29
CA GLY A 863 20.85 32.86 53.99
C GLY A 863 19.79 33.55 53.12
N LYS A 864 19.64 33.16 51.85
CA LYS A 864 18.69 33.68 50.87
C LYS A 864 17.60 32.63 50.56
N LYS A 865 16.36 33.07 50.33
CA LYS A 865 15.21 32.17 50.06
C LYS A 865 15.03 31.95 48.56
N TYR A 866 14.93 30.69 48.14
CA TYR A 866 14.72 30.29 46.75
C TYR A 866 13.54 29.32 46.68
N THR A 867 12.82 29.30 45.55
CA THR A 867 11.69 28.37 45.35
C THR A 867 11.93 27.53 44.11
N PHE A 868 11.76 26.22 44.24
CA PHE A 868 11.95 25.24 43.18
C PHE A 868 10.66 24.46 42.89
N SER A 869 10.42 24.12 41.63
CA SER A 869 9.31 23.27 41.19
C SER A 869 9.48 21.81 41.64
N SER A 870 8.44 21.00 41.46
CA SER A 870 8.49 19.55 41.72
C SER A 870 9.43 18.79 40.78
N ASP A 871 9.74 19.31 39.57
CA ASP A 871 10.80 18.76 38.72
C ASP A 871 12.21 19.27 39.08
N GLY A 872 12.34 20.13 40.11
CA GLY A 872 13.60 20.62 40.70
C GLY A 872 14.08 21.98 40.21
N THR A 873 13.27 22.68 39.42
CA THR A 873 13.71 23.83 38.62
C THR A 873 13.45 25.14 39.35
N LEU A 874 14.38 26.08 39.27
CA LEU A 874 14.28 27.37 39.94
C LEU A 874 13.08 28.17 39.41
N VAL A 875 12.13 28.45 40.30
CA VAL A 875 10.95 29.29 40.05
C VAL A 875 11.29 30.75 40.36
N SER A 876 11.84 31.03 41.54
CA SER A 876 12.18 32.38 41.99
C SER A 876 13.49 32.44 42.78
N ASP A 877 14.28 33.49 42.55
CA ASP A 877 15.53 33.74 43.26
C ASP A 877 15.35 34.45 44.63
N SER A 878 16.50 34.71 45.27
CA SER A 878 16.65 35.36 46.56
C SER A 878 15.97 36.72 46.73
N ASP A 879 15.78 37.42 45.62
CA ASP A 879 15.28 38.78 45.56
C ASP A 879 13.82 38.78 45.03
N GLY A 880 13.22 37.59 44.92
CA GLY A 880 11.88 37.34 44.39
C GLY A 880 11.81 37.28 42.86
N LYS A 881 12.94 37.21 42.17
CA LYS A 881 13.04 37.37 40.71
C LYS A 881 12.76 36.06 40.00
N LEU A 882 11.92 36.11 38.96
CA LEU A 882 11.57 34.96 38.12
C LEU A 882 12.58 34.78 36.97
N THR A 883 12.84 33.52 36.58
CA THR A 883 13.69 33.16 35.42
C THR A 883 13.12 31.94 34.68
N GLY A 884 13.39 31.81 33.37
CA GLY A 884 12.92 30.69 32.55
C GLY A 884 11.42 30.75 32.22
N TRP A 885 10.84 29.60 31.84
CA TRP A 885 9.40 29.46 31.63
C TRP A 885 8.64 29.46 32.96
N GLN A 886 7.73 30.41 33.12
CA GLN A 886 6.88 30.56 34.31
C GLN A 886 5.42 30.39 33.93
N LYS A 887 4.60 29.81 34.82
CA LYS A 887 3.17 29.65 34.60
C LYS A 887 2.36 30.41 35.64
N GLU A 888 1.71 31.47 35.20
CA GLU A 888 0.88 32.34 36.02
C GLU A 888 -0.60 32.01 35.72
N GLY A 889 -1.19 31.19 36.59
CA GLY A 889 -2.52 30.61 36.37
C GLY A 889 -2.54 29.65 35.18
N THR A 890 -3.27 30.01 34.12
CA THR A 890 -3.26 29.26 32.85
C THR A 890 -2.09 29.63 31.95
N ASP A 891 -1.49 30.80 32.14
CA ASP A 891 -0.73 31.49 31.10
C ASP A 891 0.78 31.32 31.29
N TRP A 892 1.49 31.05 30.20
CA TRP A 892 2.94 30.93 30.20
C TRP A 892 3.63 32.26 29.90
N TYR A 893 4.71 32.56 30.63
CA TYR A 893 5.60 33.71 30.43
C TYR A 893 7.03 33.18 30.37
N PHE A 894 7.95 33.92 29.72
CA PHE A 894 9.38 33.61 29.76
C PHE A 894 10.16 34.79 30.32
N TYR A 895 11.01 34.52 31.32
CA TYR A 895 11.92 35.48 31.92
C TYR A 895 13.36 35.12 31.57
N ASN A 896 14.12 36.09 31.09
CA ASN A 896 15.53 35.93 30.73
C ASN A 896 16.39 35.72 32.01
N GLU A 897 17.67 35.37 31.84
CA GLU A 897 18.61 35.18 32.97
C GLU A 897 18.79 36.44 33.84
N ASP A 898 18.65 37.63 33.26
CA ASP A 898 18.66 38.90 33.98
C ASP A 898 17.32 39.22 34.69
N GLY A 899 16.35 38.29 34.64
CA GLY A 899 15.00 38.43 35.17
C GLY A 899 14.13 39.43 34.38
N SER A 900 14.55 39.89 33.21
CA SER A 900 13.68 40.67 32.32
C SER A 900 12.67 39.76 31.62
N MET A 901 11.41 40.19 31.55
CA MET A 901 10.37 39.43 30.85
C MET A 901 10.57 39.51 29.33
N ALA A 902 10.74 38.36 28.68
CA ALA A 902 10.98 38.26 27.24
C ALA A 902 9.74 38.66 26.43
N THR A 903 9.97 39.22 25.25
CA THR A 903 8.90 39.69 24.34
C THR A 903 9.32 39.53 22.88
N GLY A 904 8.34 39.29 22.00
CA GLY A 904 8.59 38.99 20.59
C GLY A 904 8.97 37.54 20.34
N TRP A 905 9.80 37.29 19.31
CA TRP A 905 10.22 35.96 18.90
C TRP A 905 11.22 35.34 19.89
N LEU A 906 10.97 34.11 20.32
CA LEU A 906 11.87 33.33 21.18
C LEU A 906 12.23 32.01 20.49
N TYR A 907 13.52 31.79 20.26
CA TYR A 907 14.07 30.61 19.58
C TYR A 907 14.74 29.70 20.61
N ARG A 908 14.33 28.43 20.67
CA ARG A 908 14.72 27.46 21.72
C ARG A 908 15.01 26.11 21.07
N GLY A 909 16.26 25.90 20.66
CA GLY A 909 16.65 24.73 19.86
C GLY A 909 15.90 24.71 18.52
N SER A 910 15.20 23.61 18.22
CA SER A 910 14.32 23.47 17.05
C SER A 910 13.03 24.29 17.12
N ASN A 911 12.65 24.75 18.32
CA ASN A 911 11.32 25.28 18.58
C ASN A 911 11.32 26.80 18.51
N THR A 912 10.25 27.37 17.95
CA THR A 912 10.03 28.82 17.87
C THR A 912 8.71 29.16 18.55
N TYR A 913 8.77 30.14 19.44
CA TYR A 913 7.66 30.68 20.22
C TYR A 913 7.53 32.18 19.94
N TYR A 914 6.38 32.77 20.30
CA TYR A 914 6.19 34.21 20.31
C TYR A 914 5.58 34.65 21.65
N LEU A 915 6.15 35.69 22.25
CA LEU A 915 5.69 36.31 23.49
C LEU A 915 5.11 37.69 23.16
N ASN A 916 3.97 38.05 23.74
CA ASN A 916 3.28 39.31 23.48
C ASN A 916 4.18 40.55 23.73
N LYS A 917 4.41 41.39 22.72
CA LYS A 917 5.27 42.59 22.84
C LYS A 917 4.68 43.70 23.71
N THR A 918 3.36 43.79 23.74
CA THR A 918 2.53 44.63 24.59
C THR A 918 1.30 43.84 25.00
N ASP A 919 0.53 44.35 25.95
CA ASP A 919 -0.84 43.89 26.16
C ASP A 919 -1.63 44.03 24.85
N ASN A 920 -2.39 43.00 24.48
CA ASN A 920 -3.16 42.95 23.23
C ASN A 920 -4.32 41.93 23.35
N SER A 921 -5.04 41.69 22.25
CA SER A 921 -6.19 40.76 22.20
C SER A 921 -5.86 39.33 22.63
N ASN A 922 -4.59 38.94 22.55
CA ASN A 922 -4.11 37.59 22.88
C ASN A 922 -3.57 37.52 24.33
N GLY A 923 -3.77 38.57 25.13
CA GLY A 923 -3.43 38.64 26.55
C GLY A 923 -2.36 39.69 26.88
N ALA A 924 -1.87 39.61 28.12
CA ALA A 924 -0.88 40.54 28.66
C ALA A 924 0.48 40.48 27.91
N LYS A 925 1.28 41.53 28.05
CA LYS A 925 2.68 41.58 27.62
C LYS A 925 3.47 40.41 28.23
N GLY A 926 4.36 39.81 27.46
CA GLY A 926 5.21 38.68 27.86
C GLY A 926 4.52 37.30 27.83
N LYS A 927 3.18 37.25 27.81
CA LYS A 927 2.44 36.00 27.66
C LYS A 927 2.79 35.30 26.35
N MET A 928 2.99 33.98 26.43
CA MET A 928 3.18 33.08 25.30
C MET A 928 1.92 33.03 24.44
N LEU A 929 2.10 33.28 23.15
CA LEU A 929 1.04 33.21 22.19
C LEU A 929 0.76 31.76 21.76
N THR A 930 -0.51 31.39 21.82
CA THR A 930 -1.06 30.22 21.11
C THR A 930 -2.09 30.70 20.09
N GLY A 931 -2.32 29.92 19.02
CA GLY A 931 -3.18 30.35 17.92
C GLY A 931 -2.50 31.27 16.92
N TRP A 932 -3.25 32.22 16.35
CA TRP A 932 -2.81 33.04 15.22
C TRP A 932 -2.04 34.32 15.63
N LEU A 933 -0.97 34.62 14.89
CA LEU A 933 -0.20 35.87 14.96
C LEU A 933 -0.21 36.57 13.60
N LYS A 934 -0.50 37.89 13.55
CA LYS A 934 -0.13 38.73 12.40
C LYS A 934 1.01 39.68 12.79
N GLU A 935 2.21 39.38 12.31
CA GLU A 935 3.46 40.09 12.64
C GLU A 935 4.14 40.54 11.33
N GLY A 936 4.48 41.82 11.20
CA GLY A 936 5.04 42.37 9.96
C GLY A 936 4.12 42.21 8.74
N GLY A 937 2.80 42.15 8.95
CA GLY A 937 1.80 41.88 7.90
C GLY A 937 1.66 40.40 7.51
N LYS A 938 2.50 39.51 8.02
CA LYS A 938 2.50 38.06 7.73
C LYS A 938 1.76 37.30 8.83
N TRP A 939 0.98 36.28 8.46
CA TRP A 939 0.34 35.37 9.41
C TRP A 939 1.24 34.18 9.76
N TYR A 940 1.22 33.79 11.03
CA TYR A 940 1.83 32.58 11.59
C TYR A 940 0.84 31.91 12.54
N TYR A 941 1.03 30.62 12.84
CA TYR A 941 0.21 29.89 13.80
C TYR A 941 1.07 29.14 14.82
N PHE A 942 0.66 29.16 16.08
CA PHE A 942 1.32 28.50 17.21
C PHE A 942 0.36 27.49 17.86
N ASN A 943 0.90 26.36 18.32
CA ASN A 943 0.14 25.27 18.92
C ASN A 943 -0.74 25.73 20.11
N THR A 944 -2.03 25.40 20.08
CA THR A 944 -2.97 25.57 21.21
C THR A 944 -2.84 24.49 22.28
N GLU A 945 -2.16 23.39 21.98
CA GLU A 945 -1.95 22.24 22.86
C GLU A 945 -0.75 21.41 22.39
N LYS A 946 -0.21 20.53 23.24
CA LYS A 946 0.80 19.54 22.84
C LYS A 946 0.21 18.56 21.82
N ASN A 947 0.90 18.33 20.71
CA ASN A 947 0.48 17.43 19.65
C ASN A 947 1.71 16.85 18.88
N SER A 948 1.47 16.04 17.85
CA SER A 948 2.53 15.39 17.05
C SER A 948 3.46 16.35 16.28
N TYR A 949 3.13 17.65 16.22
CA TYR A 949 3.95 18.71 15.62
C TYR A 949 4.64 19.60 16.67
N GLY A 950 4.60 19.24 17.96
CA GLY A 950 5.33 19.91 19.03
C GLY A 950 4.49 20.21 20.29
N ALA A 951 5.14 20.82 21.28
CA ALA A 951 4.49 21.32 22.49
C ALA A 951 3.52 22.48 22.22
N GLU A 952 2.72 22.85 23.21
CA GLU A 952 1.97 24.11 23.25
C GLU A 952 2.90 25.31 22.94
N GLY A 953 2.38 26.34 22.26
CA GLY A 953 3.13 27.55 21.91
C GLY A 953 4.19 27.40 20.81
N VAL A 954 4.48 26.18 20.31
CA VAL A 954 5.42 25.96 19.20
C VAL A 954 4.78 26.34 17.86
N MET A 955 5.52 27.06 17.02
CA MET A 955 5.10 27.48 15.68
C MET A 955 4.85 26.28 14.73
N ARG A 956 3.68 26.25 14.09
CA ARG A 956 3.28 25.23 13.09
C ARG A 956 3.89 25.46 11.72
N THR A 957 4.00 24.37 10.98
CA THR A 957 4.31 24.35 9.54
C THR A 957 3.51 23.25 8.83
N GLY A 958 3.38 23.33 7.50
CA GLY A 958 2.60 22.38 6.69
C GLY A 958 1.11 22.73 6.62
N TRP A 959 0.27 21.74 6.27
CA TRP A 959 -1.18 21.89 6.33
C TRP A 959 -1.66 22.05 7.78
N LEU A 960 -2.59 22.98 8.00
CA LEU A 960 -3.26 23.23 9.27
C LEU A 960 -4.78 23.24 9.06
N GLN A 961 -5.49 22.36 9.75
CA GLN A 961 -6.95 22.42 9.87
C GLN A 961 -7.35 23.19 11.12
N ARG A 962 -8.31 24.11 11.02
CA ARG A 962 -9.01 24.74 12.15
C ARG A 962 -10.51 24.74 11.88
N GLY A 963 -11.23 23.83 12.54
CA GLY A 963 -12.63 23.56 12.23
C GLY A 963 -12.79 22.98 10.82
N SER A 964 -13.73 23.49 10.04
CA SER A 964 -13.91 23.14 8.62
C SER A 964 -12.81 23.68 7.69
N ASN A 965 -11.96 24.58 8.17
CA ASN A 965 -11.12 25.42 7.31
C ASN A 965 -9.67 24.93 7.29
N TRP A 966 -9.10 24.82 6.10
CA TRP A 966 -7.70 24.46 5.88
C TRP A 966 -6.85 25.68 5.50
N TYR A 967 -5.63 25.70 5.98
CA TYR A 967 -4.58 26.69 5.73
C TYR A 967 -3.26 25.97 5.45
N PHE A 968 -2.31 26.62 4.77
CA PHE A 968 -0.96 26.06 4.58
C PHE A 968 0.09 27.03 5.11
N LEU A 969 0.96 26.56 5.99
CA LEU A 969 2.10 27.29 6.56
C LEU A 969 3.39 26.77 5.91
N ASN A 970 4.29 27.66 5.50
CA ASN A 970 5.56 27.32 4.86
C ASN A 970 6.39 26.33 5.72
N THR A 971 6.73 25.17 5.16
CA THR A 971 7.60 24.15 5.78
C THR A 971 9.06 24.58 5.92
N GLU A 972 9.49 25.46 5.03
CA GLU A 972 10.85 25.97 4.88
C GLU A 972 10.83 27.39 4.27
N ARG A 973 11.98 28.05 4.16
CA ARG A 973 12.09 29.30 3.40
C ARG A 973 11.98 29.00 1.90
N ASN A 974 11.04 29.64 1.23
CA ASN A 974 10.85 29.56 -0.22
C ASN A 974 10.59 30.97 -0.82
N SER A 975 10.27 31.04 -2.11
CA SER A 975 10.00 32.30 -2.82
C SER A 975 8.80 33.10 -2.29
N TYR A 976 7.91 32.49 -1.50
CA TYR A 976 6.80 33.15 -0.81
C TYR A 976 7.20 33.71 0.57
N GLY A 977 8.40 33.38 1.06
CA GLY A 977 8.94 33.83 2.33
C GLY A 977 9.51 32.71 3.21
N ASP A 978 9.87 33.08 4.42
CA ASP A 978 10.42 32.23 5.48
C ASP A 978 9.47 31.10 5.95
N LYS A 979 10.03 30.18 6.75
CA LYS A 979 9.32 29.08 7.42
C LYS A 979 8.24 29.62 8.37
N GLY A 980 7.11 28.92 8.47
CA GLY A 980 5.97 29.26 9.35
C GLY A 980 4.98 30.30 8.80
N ILE A 981 5.34 31.03 7.75
CA ILE A 981 4.45 32.02 7.12
C ILE A 981 3.28 31.30 6.42
N MET A 982 2.06 31.78 6.65
CA MET A 982 0.86 31.31 5.94
C MET A 982 0.90 31.69 4.45
N ARG A 983 0.65 30.70 3.58
CA ARG A 983 0.47 30.89 2.14
C ARG A 983 -0.87 31.52 1.82
N THR A 984 -0.86 32.30 0.75
CA THR A 984 -2.03 32.83 0.06
C THR A 984 -1.86 32.63 -1.46
N GLY A 985 -2.91 32.89 -2.24
CA GLY A 985 -2.92 32.70 -3.70
C GLY A 985 -2.79 31.24 -4.13
N TRP A 986 -2.23 31.03 -5.34
CA TRP A 986 -2.00 29.70 -5.89
C TRP A 986 -0.89 28.95 -5.15
N LEU A 987 -1.16 27.70 -4.77
CA LEU A 987 -0.22 26.75 -4.20
C LEU A 987 -0.14 25.51 -5.07
N GLU A 988 1.04 25.22 -5.61
CA GLU A 988 1.30 24.05 -6.44
C GLU A 988 2.14 23.03 -5.66
N ARG A 989 1.75 21.75 -5.73
CA ARG A 989 2.42 20.63 -5.05
C ARG A 989 2.43 19.42 -5.98
N GLY A 990 3.51 19.28 -6.74
CA GLY A 990 3.58 18.29 -7.83
C GLY A 990 2.54 18.59 -8.91
N LYS A 991 1.72 17.61 -9.28
CA LYS A 991 0.61 17.80 -10.24
C LYS A 991 -0.61 18.52 -9.62
N ASN A 992 -0.67 18.67 -8.29
CA ASN A 992 -1.83 19.21 -7.60
C ASN A 992 -1.75 20.74 -7.48
N ARG A 993 -2.86 21.43 -7.78
CA ARG A 993 -2.99 22.88 -7.64
C ARG A 993 -4.12 23.20 -6.66
N TYR A 994 -3.83 24.07 -5.69
CA TYR A 994 -4.75 24.56 -4.67
C TYR A 994 -4.78 26.09 -4.74
N TYR A 995 -5.82 26.71 -4.16
CA TYR A 995 -5.90 28.16 -4.01
C TYR A 995 -6.24 28.51 -2.57
N LEU A 996 -5.50 29.46 -1.99
CA LEU A 996 -5.68 29.97 -0.64
C LEU A 996 -6.10 31.45 -0.75
N ASN A 997 -7.13 31.87 -0.02
CA ASN A 997 -7.68 33.23 -0.10
C ASN A 997 -6.60 34.34 0.04
N PRO A 998 -6.38 35.21 -0.97
CA PRO A 998 -5.40 36.31 -0.91
C PRO A 998 -5.66 37.33 0.19
N ALA A 999 -6.93 37.53 0.54
CA ALA A 999 -7.42 38.38 1.61
C ALA A 999 -8.76 37.81 2.10
N GLN A 1000 -9.32 38.37 3.17
CA GLN A 1000 -10.68 38.05 3.57
C GLN A 1000 -11.67 38.43 2.46
N ASN A 1001 -12.57 37.51 2.11
CA ASN A 1001 -13.57 37.66 1.05
C ASN A 1001 -14.89 36.96 1.45
N GLU A 1002 -15.85 36.87 0.52
CA GLU A 1002 -17.14 36.19 0.75
C GLU A 1002 -17.01 34.70 1.10
N TYR A 1003 -15.88 34.06 0.76
CA TYR A 1003 -15.56 32.67 1.04
C TYR A 1003 -14.77 32.49 2.35
N GLY A 1004 -14.63 33.54 3.15
CA GLY A 1004 -14.03 33.51 4.49
C GLY A 1004 -12.73 34.30 4.62
N ALA A 1005 -11.95 33.97 5.66
CA ALA A 1005 -10.70 34.65 5.99
C ALA A 1005 -9.58 34.46 4.96
N GLU A 1006 -8.60 35.36 5.04
CA GLU A 1006 -7.27 35.26 4.41
C GLU A 1006 -6.63 33.88 4.69
N GLY A 1007 -6.03 33.26 3.68
CA GLY A 1007 -5.37 31.96 3.78
C GLY A 1007 -6.26 30.71 3.77
N ILE A 1008 -7.59 30.85 3.87
CA ILE A 1008 -8.50 29.69 3.76
C ILE A 1008 -8.41 29.06 2.37
N MET A 1009 -8.30 27.74 2.32
CA MET A 1009 -8.33 26.93 1.10
C MET A 1009 -9.69 26.99 0.39
N ALA A 1010 -9.67 27.24 -0.91
CA ALA A 1010 -10.84 27.23 -1.76
C ALA A 1010 -11.47 25.83 -1.87
N MET A 1011 -12.80 25.74 -1.74
CA MET A 1011 -13.58 24.51 -1.88
C MET A 1011 -14.92 24.85 -2.57
N GLY A 1012 -15.25 24.16 -3.65
CA GLY A 1012 -16.37 24.49 -4.55
C GLY A 1012 -16.00 25.55 -5.59
N TRP A 1013 -17.01 26.23 -6.15
CA TRP A 1013 -16.80 27.30 -7.13
C TRP A 1013 -16.15 28.54 -6.51
N ARG A 1014 -15.21 29.15 -7.24
CA ARG A 1014 -14.61 30.47 -6.95
C ARG A 1014 -14.38 31.22 -8.25
N GLU A 1015 -14.62 32.53 -8.25
CA GLU A 1015 -14.07 33.41 -9.28
C GLU A 1015 -12.67 33.87 -8.85
N ILE A 1016 -11.69 33.73 -9.75
CA ILE A 1016 -10.31 34.16 -9.56
C ILE A 1016 -9.88 34.83 -10.87
N ASP A 1017 -9.51 36.11 -10.80
CA ASP A 1017 -9.05 36.92 -11.94
C ASP A 1017 -10.01 36.88 -13.15
N GLY A 1018 -11.33 36.98 -12.89
CA GLY A 1018 -12.38 36.92 -13.91
C GLY A 1018 -12.66 35.53 -14.50
N THR A 1019 -12.01 34.48 -13.97
CA THR A 1019 -12.18 33.09 -14.39
C THR A 1019 -12.81 32.28 -13.26
N MET A 1020 -13.87 31.54 -13.57
CA MET A 1020 -14.49 30.61 -12.62
C MET A 1020 -13.74 29.29 -12.56
N TYR A 1021 -13.40 28.84 -11.35
CA TYR A 1021 -12.74 27.57 -11.07
C TYR A 1021 -13.59 26.74 -10.10
N TYR A 1022 -13.53 25.41 -10.20
CA TYR A 1022 -14.11 24.52 -9.18
C TYR A 1022 -13.00 23.74 -8.47
N PHE A 1023 -12.98 23.87 -7.15
CA PHE A 1023 -12.10 23.14 -6.25
C PHE A 1023 -12.87 22.03 -5.54
N ASN A 1024 -12.23 20.88 -5.28
CA ASN A 1024 -12.87 19.72 -4.67
C ASN A 1024 -13.39 20.01 -3.25
N THR A 1025 -14.44 19.28 -2.85
CA THR A 1025 -15.24 19.51 -1.63
C THR A 1025 -15.34 18.28 -0.71
N ARG A 1026 -14.60 17.19 -0.98
CA ARG A 1026 -14.74 15.90 -0.26
C ARG A 1026 -13.41 15.29 0.18
N GLY A 1027 -13.25 15.15 1.50
CA GLY A 1027 -12.01 14.78 2.18
C GLY A 1027 -11.61 13.31 2.14
N ARG A 1028 -10.97 12.90 1.03
CA ARG A 1028 -9.91 11.87 1.04
C ARG A 1028 -8.70 12.40 0.26
N GLY A 1029 -7.74 12.98 0.96
CA GLY A 1029 -6.44 13.46 0.43
C GLY A 1029 -6.46 14.59 -0.60
N THR A 1030 -7.64 14.97 -1.10
CA THR A 1030 -7.83 15.79 -2.31
C THR A 1030 -8.77 16.98 -2.13
N ASP A 1031 -9.12 17.35 -0.89
CA ASP A 1031 -9.89 18.58 -0.61
C ASP A 1031 -9.19 19.82 -1.19
N GLY A 1032 -9.97 20.75 -1.75
CA GLY A 1032 -9.47 21.99 -2.33
C GLY A 1032 -8.53 21.84 -3.53
N LEU A 1033 -8.37 20.62 -4.07
CA LEU A 1033 -7.71 20.38 -5.34
C LEU A 1033 -8.51 21.02 -6.48
N LEU A 1034 -7.85 21.73 -7.38
CA LEU A 1034 -8.46 22.24 -8.61
C LEU A 1034 -8.95 21.10 -9.51
N VAL A 1035 -10.25 21.07 -9.82
CA VAL A 1035 -10.89 20.05 -10.67
C VAL A 1035 -11.27 20.60 -12.04
N ASN A 1036 -11.75 21.86 -12.12
CA ASN A 1036 -12.23 22.45 -13.37
C ASN A 1036 -11.85 23.94 -13.50
N THR A 1037 -11.57 24.36 -14.74
CA THR A 1037 -11.32 25.76 -15.13
C THR A 1037 -12.35 26.21 -16.16
N GLY A 1038 -12.88 27.42 -15.99
CA GLY A 1038 -13.91 28.02 -16.83
C GLY A 1038 -15.30 27.42 -16.63
N LEU A 1039 -16.32 28.15 -17.10
CA LEU A 1039 -17.70 27.69 -17.22
C LEU A 1039 -18.11 27.62 -18.69
N THR A 1040 -18.93 26.64 -19.03
CA THR A 1040 -19.34 26.32 -20.39
C THR A 1040 -20.81 26.68 -20.53
N ALA A 1041 -21.13 27.84 -21.13
CA ALA A 1041 -22.52 28.29 -21.27
C ALA A 1041 -23.34 27.31 -22.12
N ILE A 1042 -24.61 27.09 -21.74
CA ILE A 1042 -25.57 26.28 -22.52
C ILE A 1042 -26.24 27.14 -23.59
N MET A 1043 -26.53 28.40 -23.27
CA MET A 1043 -27.05 29.38 -24.22
C MET A 1043 -25.92 30.04 -25.01
N GLY A 1044 -26.19 30.41 -26.26
CA GLY A 1044 -25.26 31.12 -27.13
C GLY A 1044 -25.19 30.51 -28.53
N LYS A 1045 -24.28 31.03 -29.37
CA LYS A 1045 -24.04 30.45 -30.69
C LYS A 1045 -23.15 29.21 -30.60
N SER A 1046 -23.54 28.15 -31.29
CA SER A 1046 -22.72 26.96 -31.53
C SER A 1046 -21.41 27.34 -32.23
N THR A 1047 -20.27 26.85 -31.73
CA THR A 1047 -18.98 26.98 -32.44
C THR A 1047 -18.58 25.71 -33.18
N VAL A 1048 -19.25 24.59 -32.87
CA VAL A 1048 -19.02 23.27 -33.44
C VAL A 1048 -19.87 23.08 -34.70
N LYS A 1049 -19.30 22.43 -35.72
CA LYS A 1049 -19.94 22.13 -37.02
C LYS A 1049 -20.54 20.72 -37.04
N VAL A 1050 -21.38 20.48 -38.05
CA VAL A 1050 -21.91 19.15 -38.37
C VAL A 1050 -20.80 18.11 -38.48
N GLU A 1051 -19.71 18.44 -39.17
CA GLU A 1051 -18.57 17.54 -39.40
C GLU A 1051 -17.85 17.13 -38.10
N GLN A 1052 -17.74 18.04 -37.13
CA GLN A 1052 -17.08 17.78 -35.84
C GLN A 1052 -17.95 16.86 -34.93
N MET A 1053 -19.27 17.04 -34.96
CA MET A 1053 -20.21 16.12 -34.28
C MET A 1053 -20.24 14.74 -34.95
N ILE A 1054 -20.21 14.67 -36.28
CA ILE A 1054 -20.09 13.40 -37.02
C ILE A 1054 -18.76 12.72 -36.67
N LYS A 1055 -17.65 13.46 -36.59
CA LYS A 1055 -16.36 12.88 -36.22
C LYS A 1055 -16.37 12.35 -34.78
N LEU A 1056 -16.89 13.09 -33.80
CA LEU A 1056 -17.04 12.58 -32.42
C LEU A 1056 -17.90 11.30 -32.38
N PHE A 1057 -18.96 11.22 -33.18
CA PHE A 1057 -19.76 9.99 -33.30
C PHE A 1057 -18.96 8.84 -33.90
N GLY A 1058 -18.19 9.08 -34.97
CA GLY A 1058 -17.32 8.07 -35.61
C GLY A 1058 -16.20 7.58 -34.68
N ASP A 1059 -15.55 8.51 -33.98
CA ASP A 1059 -14.50 8.23 -32.99
C ASP A 1059 -15.00 7.37 -31.82
N SER A 1060 -16.31 7.33 -31.56
CA SER A 1060 -16.93 6.45 -30.54
C SER A 1060 -17.03 4.98 -30.96
N GLY A 1061 -16.82 4.67 -32.25
CA GLY A 1061 -16.95 3.32 -32.82
C GLY A 1061 -18.38 2.77 -32.87
N ARG A 1062 -19.42 3.59 -32.62
CA ARG A 1062 -20.82 3.15 -32.57
C ARG A 1062 -21.54 3.30 -33.91
N THR A 1063 -22.37 2.31 -34.24
CA THR A 1063 -23.17 2.30 -35.48
C THR A 1063 -24.38 3.22 -35.36
N TYR A 1064 -24.60 4.09 -36.35
CA TYR A 1064 -25.78 4.94 -36.40
C TYR A 1064 -27.06 4.11 -36.68
N PRO A 1065 -28.13 4.19 -35.86
CA PRO A 1065 -29.32 3.35 -35.97
C PRO A 1065 -30.28 3.81 -37.09
N SER A 1066 -29.80 3.82 -38.33
CA SER A 1066 -30.52 4.30 -39.52
C SER A 1066 -31.91 3.68 -39.68
N ASP A 1067 -32.05 2.36 -39.46
CA ASP A 1067 -33.33 1.65 -39.60
C ASP A 1067 -34.44 2.13 -38.67
N ALA A 1068 -34.08 2.70 -37.52
CA ALA A 1068 -35.03 3.34 -36.62
C ALA A 1068 -35.20 4.82 -36.94
N LEU A 1069 -34.10 5.58 -37.02
CA LEU A 1069 -34.15 7.04 -37.11
C LEU A 1069 -34.61 7.57 -38.48
N LYS A 1070 -34.44 6.78 -39.57
CA LYS A 1070 -35.02 7.14 -40.89
C LYS A 1070 -36.55 7.21 -40.86
N LYS A 1071 -37.22 6.45 -39.98
CA LYS A 1071 -38.68 6.51 -39.79
C LYS A 1071 -39.13 7.84 -39.16
N GLY A 1072 -38.25 8.47 -38.39
CA GLY A 1072 -38.44 9.81 -37.82
C GLY A 1072 -37.71 10.92 -38.60
N GLY A 1073 -37.29 10.67 -39.84
CA GLY A 1073 -36.75 11.70 -40.74
C GLY A 1073 -35.24 11.97 -40.65
N ALA A 1074 -34.45 11.16 -39.92
CA ALA A 1074 -32.99 11.27 -39.89
C ALA A 1074 -32.33 9.98 -40.38
N ALA A 1075 -32.04 9.89 -41.69
CA ALA A 1075 -31.58 8.65 -42.31
C ALA A 1075 -30.11 8.32 -42.00
N SER A 1076 -29.29 9.34 -41.74
CA SER A 1076 -27.86 9.26 -41.43
C SER A 1076 -27.49 10.09 -40.20
N ILE A 1077 -26.30 9.83 -39.64
CA ILE A 1077 -25.72 10.67 -38.58
C ILE A 1077 -25.59 12.15 -39.02
N LYS A 1078 -25.37 12.40 -40.32
CA LYS A 1078 -25.33 13.76 -40.86
C LYS A 1078 -26.69 14.46 -40.75
N ASP A 1079 -27.78 13.77 -41.08
CA ASP A 1079 -29.13 14.32 -40.95
C ASP A 1079 -29.47 14.62 -39.48
N PHE A 1080 -29.05 13.73 -38.57
CA PHE A 1080 -29.20 13.91 -37.12
C PHE A 1080 -28.44 15.15 -36.62
N CYS A 1081 -27.14 15.25 -36.92
CA CYS A 1081 -26.31 16.39 -36.53
C CYS A 1081 -26.79 17.72 -37.14
N GLN A 1082 -27.32 17.69 -38.37
CA GLN A 1082 -27.95 18.85 -39.03
C GLN A 1082 -29.22 19.29 -38.30
N ILE A 1083 -30.11 18.35 -37.94
CA ILE A 1083 -31.31 18.60 -37.12
C ILE A 1083 -30.93 19.21 -35.76
N VAL A 1084 -29.87 18.70 -35.12
CA VAL A 1084 -29.39 19.21 -33.82
C VAL A 1084 -28.93 20.66 -33.92
N ILE A 1085 -28.15 21.03 -34.94
CA ILE A 1085 -27.76 22.44 -35.15
C ILE A 1085 -28.98 23.33 -35.38
N GLU A 1086 -29.89 22.94 -36.28
CA GLU A 1086 -31.03 23.78 -36.66
C GLU A 1086 -31.97 24.07 -35.49
N GLU A 1087 -32.38 23.03 -34.75
CA GLU A 1087 -33.31 23.21 -33.62
C GLU A 1087 -32.65 24.00 -32.47
N ALA A 1088 -31.36 23.77 -32.22
CA ALA A 1088 -30.60 24.46 -31.17
C ALA A 1088 -30.38 25.94 -31.50
N GLU A 1089 -29.96 26.28 -32.73
CA GLU A 1089 -29.76 27.68 -33.18
C GLU A 1089 -31.07 28.48 -33.14
N ILE A 1090 -32.22 27.86 -33.49
CA ILE A 1090 -33.51 28.54 -33.41
C ILE A 1090 -33.80 28.99 -31.97
N GLU A 1091 -33.66 28.12 -30.97
CA GLU A 1091 -33.95 28.50 -29.58
C GLU A 1091 -32.83 29.33 -28.91
N GLY A 1092 -31.60 29.26 -29.44
CA GLY A 1092 -30.41 29.93 -28.91
C GLY A 1092 -29.57 29.07 -27.97
N VAL A 1093 -29.71 27.74 -28.06
CA VAL A 1093 -28.93 26.75 -27.31
C VAL A 1093 -27.72 26.35 -28.16
N LYS A 1094 -26.58 26.07 -27.52
CA LYS A 1094 -25.39 25.53 -28.18
C LYS A 1094 -25.61 24.08 -28.61
N ALA A 1095 -25.49 23.81 -29.92
CA ALA A 1095 -25.69 22.49 -30.51
C ALA A 1095 -24.76 21.43 -29.91
N GLU A 1096 -23.52 21.81 -29.57
CA GLU A 1096 -22.54 20.94 -28.90
C GLU A 1096 -23.02 20.43 -27.53
N VAL A 1097 -23.85 21.18 -26.80
CA VAL A 1097 -24.43 20.72 -25.52
C VAL A 1097 -25.57 19.73 -25.76
N VAL A 1098 -26.44 20.02 -26.73
CA VAL A 1098 -27.56 19.16 -27.13
C VAL A 1098 -27.03 17.81 -27.64
N PHE A 1099 -26.01 17.85 -28.50
CA PHE A 1099 -25.36 16.68 -29.05
C PHE A 1099 -24.63 15.87 -27.98
N ALA A 1100 -23.81 16.51 -27.14
CA ALA A 1100 -23.13 15.82 -26.05
C ALA A 1100 -24.12 15.12 -25.11
N GLN A 1101 -25.23 15.78 -24.75
CA GLN A 1101 -26.25 15.18 -23.89
C GLN A 1101 -26.95 14.03 -24.61
N ALA A 1102 -27.28 14.20 -25.90
CA ALA A 1102 -27.88 13.13 -26.69
C ALA A 1102 -26.96 11.90 -26.74
N MET A 1103 -25.65 12.08 -26.89
CA MET A 1103 -24.70 10.97 -26.87
C MET A 1103 -24.58 10.34 -25.47
N MET A 1104 -24.53 11.14 -24.40
CA MET A 1104 -24.36 10.60 -23.05
C MET A 1104 -25.60 9.86 -22.53
N GLU A 1105 -26.80 10.40 -22.72
CA GLU A 1105 -28.07 9.81 -22.24
C GLU A 1105 -28.48 8.56 -23.02
N THR A 1106 -28.09 8.44 -24.29
CA THR A 1106 -28.44 7.29 -25.16
C THR A 1106 -27.28 6.31 -25.38
N GLY A 1107 -26.11 6.56 -24.80
CA GLY A 1107 -24.90 5.77 -25.04
C GLY A 1107 -24.47 5.77 -26.51
N TYR A 1108 -24.37 6.96 -27.13
CA TYR A 1108 -24.15 7.19 -28.56
C TYR A 1108 -25.22 6.58 -29.47
N LEU A 1109 -26.49 6.95 -29.22
CA LEU A 1109 -27.68 6.55 -29.97
C LEU A 1109 -27.97 5.04 -29.95
N GLN A 1110 -27.45 4.29 -28.97
CA GLN A 1110 -27.69 2.85 -28.84
C GLN A 1110 -28.90 2.50 -27.95
N PHE A 1111 -29.35 3.43 -27.08
CA PHE A 1111 -30.59 3.34 -26.27
C PHE A 1111 -30.67 2.11 -25.33
N GLY A 1112 -29.60 1.85 -24.57
CA GLY A 1112 -29.52 0.76 -23.60
C GLY A 1112 -30.23 0.98 -22.26
N GLY A 1113 -31.37 1.68 -22.22
CA GLY A 1113 -32.09 2.04 -20.98
C GLY A 1113 -33.62 2.06 -21.13
N ASP A 1114 -34.33 2.71 -20.20
CA ASP A 1114 -35.81 2.77 -20.15
C ASP A 1114 -36.49 3.48 -21.35
N VAL A 1115 -35.71 4.05 -22.26
CA VAL A 1115 -36.18 4.77 -23.44
C VAL A 1115 -35.62 4.13 -24.70
N LEU A 1116 -36.52 3.78 -25.62
CA LEU A 1116 -36.21 3.09 -26.87
C LEU A 1116 -35.91 4.10 -28.01
N VAL A 1117 -35.05 3.73 -28.94
CA VAL A 1117 -34.73 4.51 -30.15
C VAL A 1117 -35.97 4.95 -30.96
N SER A 1118 -37.04 4.15 -30.95
CA SER A 1118 -38.32 4.45 -31.62
C SER A 1118 -39.17 5.50 -30.93
N GLN A 1119 -38.79 5.96 -29.73
CA GLN A 1119 -39.44 7.08 -29.04
C GLN A 1119 -38.85 8.44 -29.47
N PHE A 1120 -37.72 8.43 -30.20
CA PHE A 1120 -36.98 9.63 -30.61
C PHE A 1120 -36.67 10.59 -29.44
N ASN A 1121 -36.49 10.06 -28.24
CA ASN A 1121 -36.32 10.82 -27.01
C ASN A 1121 -34.85 10.75 -26.56
N PHE A 1122 -34.04 11.66 -27.12
CA PHE A 1122 -32.58 11.61 -27.03
C PHE A 1122 -31.99 12.06 -25.69
N ALA A 1123 -32.82 12.59 -24.78
CA ALA A 1123 -32.40 12.97 -23.43
C ALA A 1123 -33.20 12.23 -22.34
N GLY A 1124 -33.81 11.09 -22.63
CA GLY A 1124 -34.53 10.32 -21.58
C GLY A 1124 -35.70 11.07 -20.91
N LEU A 1125 -36.24 12.11 -21.53
CA LEU A 1125 -37.29 12.98 -20.95
C LEU A 1125 -38.46 12.12 -20.44
N GLY A 1126 -38.83 12.31 -19.18
CA GLY A 1126 -39.94 11.56 -18.57
C GLY A 1126 -39.58 10.18 -17.99
N ALA A 1127 -38.41 9.62 -18.28
CA ALA A 1127 -37.96 8.39 -17.63
C ALA A 1127 -37.58 8.66 -16.16
N THR A 1128 -37.76 7.65 -15.30
CA THR A 1128 -37.48 7.76 -13.85
C THR A 1128 -36.66 6.60 -13.29
N GLY A 1129 -36.15 5.70 -14.15
CA GLY A 1129 -35.65 4.39 -13.74
C GLY A 1129 -36.77 3.34 -13.64
N ASN A 1130 -36.36 2.09 -13.46
CA ASN A 1130 -37.22 0.94 -13.13
C ASN A 1130 -38.33 0.63 -14.18
N GLY A 1131 -38.03 0.76 -15.47
CA GLY A 1131 -38.96 0.37 -16.55
C GLY A 1131 -40.06 1.39 -16.84
N VAL A 1132 -40.05 2.55 -16.17
CA VAL A 1132 -40.97 3.66 -16.48
C VAL A 1132 -40.55 4.30 -17.80
N ARG A 1133 -41.23 3.91 -18.87
CA ARG A 1133 -41.01 4.45 -20.22
C ARG A 1133 -41.11 5.97 -20.23
N GLY A 1134 -40.05 6.62 -20.69
CA GLY A 1134 -40.06 8.07 -20.92
C GLY A 1134 -41.01 8.49 -22.04
N GLU A 1135 -41.04 9.78 -22.32
CA GLU A 1135 -41.86 10.38 -23.39
C GLU A 1135 -41.47 9.84 -24.77
N ALA A 1136 -42.39 10.00 -25.73
CA ALA A 1136 -42.22 9.57 -27.11
C ALA A 1136 -42.70 10.67 -28.07
N PHE A 1137 -41.86 10.99 -29.05
CA PHE A 1137 -42.09 12.06 -30.02
C PHE A 1137 -42.40 11.48 -31.40
N LYS A 1138 -43.08 12.27 -32.25
CA LYS A 1138 -43.55 11.82 -33.57
C LYS A 1138 -42.43 11.62 -34.61
N ASP A 1139 -41.33 12.34 -34.47
CA ASP A 1139 -40.16 12.33 -35.35
C ASP A 1139 -38.91 12.83 -34.61
N VAL A 1140 -37.72 12.60 -35.21
CA VAL A 1140 -36.42 12.93 -34.61
C VAL A 1140 -36.30 14.42 -34.30
N ARG A 1141 -36.77 15.26 -35.22
CA ARG A 1141 -36.73 16.72 -35.08
C ARG A 1141 -37.57 17.21 -33.89
N THR A 1142 -38.75 16.63 -33.69
CA THR A 1142 -39.62 16.98 -32.56
C THR A 1142 -39.00 16.57 -31.22
N GLY A 1143 -38.34 15.41 -31.16
CA GLY A 1143 -37.65 14.95 -29.95
C GLY A 1143 -36.40 15.76 -29.61
N ILE A 1144 -35.57 16.10 -30.61
CA ILE A 1144 -34.44 17.02 -30.44
C ILE A 1144 -34.94 18.42 -30.04
N ARG A 1145 -36.05 18.92 -30.61
CA ARG A 1145 -36.68 20.17 -30.18
C ARG A 1145 -37.13 20.12 -28.72
N ALA A 1146 -37.70 19.02 -28.25
CA ALA A 1146 -38.07 18.86 -26.85
C ALA A 1146 -36.83 18.93 -25.93
N GLN A 1147 -35.75 18.24 -26.29
CA GLN A 1147 -34.46 18.33 -25.57
C GLN A 1147 -33.90 19.77 -25.55
N VAL A 1148 -33.88 20.45 -26.70
CA VAL A 1148 -33.44 21.85 -26.81
C VAL A 1148 -34.27 22.77 -25.92
N GLN A 1149 -35.60 22.61 -25.92
CA GLN A 1149 -36.50 23.38 -25.07
C GLN A 1149 -36.24 23.10 -23.58
N HIS A 1150 -35.99 21.86 -23.21
CA HIS A 1150 -35.68 21.48 -21.83
C HIS A 1150 -34.33 22.03 -21.33
N LEU A 1151 -33.29 21.97 -22.17
CA LEU A 1151 -31.99 22.61 -21.89
C LEU A 1151 -32.14 24.13 -21.76
N LYS A 1152 -32.92 24.77 -22.63
CA LYS A 1152 -33.26 26.20 -22.52
C LYS A 1152 -34.09 26.52 -21.27
N ALA A 1153 -34.90 25.60 -20.77
CA ALA A 1153 -35.63 25.79 -19.52
C ALA A 1153 -34.65 25.91 -18.34
N TYR A 1154 -33.71 24.96 -18.23
CA TYR A 1154 -32.64 25.01 -17.24
C TYR A 1154 -31.75 26.25 -17.39
N ALA A 1155 -31.38 26.61 -18.62
CA ALA A 1155 -30.32 27.58 -18.88
C ALA A 1155 -30.77 29.04 -19.09
N SER A 1156 -32.07 29.31 -19.14
CA SER A 1156 -32.58 30.66 -19.44
C SER A 1156 -33.99 30.89 -18.93
N SER A 1157 -34.35 32.16 -18.72
CA SER A 1157 -35.73 32.63 -18.51
C SER A 1157 -36.44 33.01 -19.81
N GLU A 1158 -35.71 33.15 -20.93
CA GLU A 1158 -36.26 33.65 -22.19
C GLU A 1158 -37.41 32.78 -22.74
N PRO A 1159 -38.41 33.37 -23.41
CA PRO A 1159 -39.49 32.62 -24.05
C PRO A 1159 -38.95 31.68 -25.14
N LEU A 1160 -39.70 30.61 -25.40
CA LEU A 1160 -39.46 29.76 -26.56
C LEU A 1160 -39.78 30.53 -27.85
N LYS A 1161 -39.00 30.28 -28.90
CA LYS A 1161 -39.24 30.85 -30.24
C LYS A 1161 -40.12 29.93 -31.10
N GLN A 1162 -40.14 28.63 -30.79
CA GLN A 1162 -41.04 27.64 -31.39
C GLN A 1162 -42.16 27.24 -30.42
N GLN A 1163 -43.18 26.56 -30.96
CA GLN A 1163 -44.20 25.91 -30.14
C GLN A 1163 -43.55 24.91 -29.17
N CYS A 1164 -43.98 24.92 -27.89
CA CYS A 1164 -43.54 23.97 -26.88
C CYS A 1164 -43.98 22.55 -27.27
N VAL A 1165 -43.04 21.61 -27.28
CA VAL A 1165 -43.25 20.17 -27.52
C VAL A 1165 -42.68 19.30 -26.40
N ASP A 1166 -41.82 19.86 -25.54
CA ASP A 1166 -41.48 19.28 -24.24
C ASP A 1166 -42.65 19.45 -23.25
N ASN A 1167 -43.23 18.35 -22.79
CA ASN A 1167 -44.33 18.38 -21.81
C ASN A 1167 -43.85 18.73 -20.40
N ARG A 1168 -42.55 18.59 -20.11
CA ARG A 1168 -41.95 18.84 -18.80
C ARG A 1168 -41.39 20.26 -18.66
N PHE A 1169 -41.45 21.07 -19.72
CA PHE A 1169 -40.95 22.45 -19.76
C PHE A 1169 -41.50 23.34 -18.62
N LEU A 1170 -42.75 23.10 -18.22
CA LEU A 1170 -43.42 23.82 -17.13
C LEU A 1170 -43.03 23.35 -15.71
N TYR A 1171 -42.42 22.16 -15.58
CA TYR A 1171 -41.94 21.63 -14.30
C TYR A 1171 -40.49 22.03 -13.99
N VAL A 1172 -39.72 22.46 -15.01
CA VAL A 1172 -38.36 22.96 -14.82
C VAL A 1172 -38.38 24.39 -14.28
N LYS A 1173 -37.85 24.58 -13.07
CA LYS A 1173 -37.58 25.94 -12.56
C LYS A 1173 -36.59 26.63 -13.48
N ARG A 1174 -36.99 27.76 -14.06
CA ARG A 1174 -36.26 28.45 -15.13
C ARG A 1174 -34.94 29.08 -14.63
N ASN A 1175 -33.92 29.09 -15.51
CA ASN A 1175 -32.62 29.73 -15.27
C ASN A 1175 -31.88 29.27 -13.99
N VAL A 1176 -31.86 27.96 -13.74
CA VAL A 1176 -31.18 27.35 -12.59
C VAL A 1176 -29.84 26.69 -12.93
N ALA A 1177 -29.55 26.46 -14.21
CA ALA A 1177 -28.28 25.91 -14.69
C ALA A 1177 -27.91 26.53 -16.06
N PRO A 1178 -27.50 27.83 -16.12
CA PRO A 1178 -27.01 28.47 -17.36
C PRO A 1178 -25.73 27.88 -17.94
N TYR A 1179 -24.99 27.07 -17.16
CA TYR A 1179 -23.72 26.44 -17.55
C TYR A 1179 -23.81 24.92 -17.46
N VAL A 1180 -23.12 24.22 -18.37
CA VAL A 1180 -23.09 22.75 -18.48
C VAL A 1180 -22.65 22.11 -17.17
N GLU A 1181 -21.64 22.68 -16.52
CA GLU A 1181 -21.09 22.18 -15.27
C GLU A 1181 -22.12 22.21 -14.12
N TRP A 1182 -23.19 23.00 -14.23
CA TRP A 1182 -24.29 23.11 -13.25
C TRP A 1182 -25.50 22.23 -13.59
N LEU A 1183 -25.43 21.41 -14.65
CA LEU A 1183 -26.41 20.36 -14.90
C LEU A 1183 -26.32 19.20 -13.89
N GLY A 1184 -25.19 19.06 -13.18
CA GLY A 1184 -25.06 18.18 -12.02
C GLY A 1184 -25.56 18.87 -10.74
N GLN A 1185 -26.54 18.28 -10.07
CA GLN A 1185 -27.17 18.85 -8.85
C GLN A 1185 -26.25 18.91 -7.63
N LYS A 1186 -25.09 18.24 -7.66
CA LYS A 1186 -24.09 18.26 -6.57
C LYS A 1186 -23.05 19.37 -6.77
N GLU A 1187 -22.87 19.83 -8.00
CA GLU A 1187 -21.91 20.85 -8.41
C GLU A 1187 -22.57 22.21 -8.66
N ASN A 1188 -23.89 22.26 -8.89
CA ASN A 1188 -24.64 23.50 -9.09
C ASN A 1188 -24.64 24.38 -7.81
N PRO A 1189 -24.26 25.68 -7.88
CA PRO A 1189 -24.45 26.63 -6.78
C PRO A 1189 -25.90 26.74 -6.28
N GLN A 1190 -26.89 26.51 -7.16
CA GLN A 1190 -28.29 26.39 -6.78
C GLN A 1190 -28.57 24.95 -6.32
N ILE A 1191 -28.27 24.67 -5.04
CA ILE A 1191 -28.38 23.35 -4.41
C ILE A 1191 -29.71 22.66 -4.75
N GLY A 1192 -29.63 21.42 -5.22
CA GLY A 1192 -30.80 20.60 -5.58
C GLY A 1192 -31.42 20.90 -6.95
N TYR A 1193 -30.94 21.92 -7.66
CA TYR A 1193 -31.32 22.20 -9.04
C TYR A 1193 -30.23 21.76 -10.02
N GLY A 1194 -30.66 21.39 -11.23
CA GLY A 1194 -29.82 20.72 -12.22
C GLY A 1194 -30.57 19.53 -12.82
N TRP A 1195 -30.07 19.01 -13.93
CA TRP A 1195 -30.65 17.90 -14.67
C TRP A 1195 -30.51 16.57 -13.93
N ALA A 1196 -29.28 16.22 -13.52
CA ALA A 1196 -28.99 14.92 -12.91
C ALA A 1196 -28.68 15.02 -11.41
N THR A 1197 -29.18 14.04 -10.65
CA THR A 1197 -28.88 13.83 -9.22
C THR A 1197 -27.45 13.31 -8.98
N GLY A 1198 -26.83 12.71 -10.00
CA GLY A 1198 -25.48 12.15 -9.95
C GLY A 1198 -24.38 13.22 -9.88
N MET A 1199 -23.27 12.86 -9.23
CA MET A 1199 -22.07 13.70 -9.12
C MET A 1199 -21.35 13.82 -10.47
N SER A 1200 -20.72 14.96 -10.72
CA SER A 1200 -19.89 15.27 -11.89
C SER A 1200 -20.58 15.16 -13.26
N TYR A 1201 -21.92 15.05 -13.33
CA TYR A 1201 -22.65 14.95 -14.60
C TYR A 1201 -22.24 16.04 -15.61
N GLY A 1202 -22.22 17.30 -15.16
CA GLY A 1202 -21.83 18.44 -15.99
C GLY A 1202 -20.35 18.43 -16.39
N PHE A 1203 -19.46 18.01 -15.50
CA PHE A 1203 -18.03 17.87 -15.82
C PHE A 1203 -17.76 16.74 -16.81
N ASN A 1204 -18.48 15.61 -16.69
CA ASN A 1204 -18.40 14.51 -17.65
C ASN A 1204 -18.92 14.93 -19.02
N LEU A 1205 -20.06 15.63 -19.07
CA LEU A 1205 -20.63 16.17 -20.29
C LEU A 1205 -19.68 17.16 -20.99
N LYS A 1206 -18.99 18.00 -20.22
CA LYS A 1206 -17.94 18.90 -20.72
C LYS A 1206 -16.72 18.12 -21.24
N ASN A 1207 -16.13 17.27 -20.40
CA ASN A 1207 -14.78 16.74 -20.61
C ASN A 1207 -14.72 15.55 -21.56
N LEU A 1208 -15.77 14.72 -21.62
CA LEU A 1208 -15.85 13.56 -22.53
C LEU A 1208 -16.55 13.92 -23.85
N TYR A 1209 -17.40 14.95 -23.79
CA TYR A 1209 -18.31 15.50 -24.80
C TYR A 1209 -17.76 16.66 -25.63
N ILE A 1210 -17.87 17.82 -24.98
CA ILE A 1210 -17.84 19.15 -25.59
C ILE A 1210 -16.40 19.60 -25.85
N VAL A 1211 -15.48 19.36 -24.90
CA VAL A 1211 -14.07 19.72 -25.05
C VAL A 1211 -13.41 18.94 -26.19
N PRO A 1212 -13.59 17.61 -26.32
CA PRO A 1212 -13.16 16.87 -27.51
C PRO A 1212 -13.68 17.47 -28.82
N MET A 1213 -14.98 17.80 -28.93
CA MET A 1213 -15.54 18.43 -30.14
C MET A 1213 -14.91 19.78 -30.53
N TYR A 1214 -14.27 20.51 -29.62
CA TYR A 1214 -13.52 21.72 -29.95
C TYR A 1214 -12.10 21.45 -30.50
N SER A 1215 -11.60 20.22 -30.38
CA SER A 1215 -10.29 19.76 -30.90
C SER A 1215 -10.38 18.97 -32.21
N LEU A 1216 -11.59 18.67 -32.69
CA LEU A 1216 -11.89 18.01 -33.97
C LEU A 1216 -12.09 19.01 -35.13
#